data_AF-A0A812X7I8-F1
#
_entry.id   AF-A0A812X7I8-F1
#
_cell.length_a   1.000
_cell.length_b   1.000
_cell.length_c   1.000
_cell.angle_alpha   90.00
_cell.angle_beta   90.00
_cell.angle_gamma   90.00
#
_symmetry.space_group_name_H-M   'P 1'
#
loop_
_entity.id
_entity.type
_entity.pdbx_description
1 polymer ?
#
loop_
_entity_poly.entity_id
_entity_poly.type
_entity_poly.pdbx_seq_one_letter_code
_entity_poly.pdbx_strand_id
1 'polypeptide(L)'
;MFDELVLLLDTPAYEHVSAVIVQETHWKHESTWRASGWSCVHSGCESESYTGILVMVRGKLASHELIRYDVVAPGRVLHVRVPFGPHEHDRSLDLIGIYQYPWDTRKPRAQLLEARAGIWKKLDVVLRRLPRRNLLFVCGDCNVQLPAQDRHVGTGVVLRDSERQQATDSSALLKVVMTHDLCALNTWRGPKKQAHTYSMGDARTLIDFVFVRVSDADKIAKGCLPLQEFPIADWRLDGKHRAIIGSLSTRWQVRACRRRGPSYNQEALLSAYQQDPTLSEVFSRFETLMTGTPGDAESLSNCLLQACQQVYPMKSQAEAGQPEDRMQLVRGPIATMWQTWREMRAVRAVTLRSIVNAWRLRVQLRAQKKVVEKASRAQRNQRVHGLLAQAEEDDRNHNARGLYSIVRKLAPKQRYRPLQVKTEKGICLSGREEVAELKNFFDGVFCGTPEVSVSPWNKPYCPDVEAIATALRKLPAHKAVPQCCAPSLVWKACATALAPYIHATFEDMSEMHTPMVPNRWKDGWMVLAPKAGKPLCRACDVRPLALQDPGGKAAIRTVKDAIQPYVDEYMKFIPQYAYLRNRDGQLAILRACAHLRQVRDMVAGQKYTVHNYRDGHRRLALCGGLALSLDLRMAFDVLPRRLVERSLRDAKIPEGLISLIMAWLVGSSYHITHAGDAFTLTPTRGIRQGCVLSPLIWTCVTGTMVRDLLSRGISIADLDLYADDFLHLETLHDYEAFEHALRRMGVIIQYLQDQGLQVSMDKTVVLMRIAGTRSSMAMAKHTYKRKDREGNEQLYIKIPTEHATLHLPVVKEHKYMGIMATYYGFEDCTLSHRISAAKNAYTRLKPFLRSRKRLSLPGRLRMWWTCVWSALRYALPSIGVTSSGATTLRGLIATHMRALAVSPRHITGENTDTLFARLGVDDPVHMITALARTQCARLQKLYGQVDQGAVSKDMVAQAEWSLEQWVQHANSDTRSHMRLKRLSDVGEGVPCPHCGLYFISELAVTTHIGHQHADLHRQVREEVSEMQASDMGVDGMPTCRFCLKKFHGWQNLKRHVKLGRCPAMHGRTAAGASAVAVVDTVEDAKPLNSIRCCSALWISSCNTNW
;
A
#
# COMPACT_ATOMS: atom_id res chain seq x y z
N MET A 1 -6.67 -30.65 -10.20
CA MET A 1 -8.05 -30.13 -10.18
C MET A 1 -8.20 -28.90 -11.06
N PHE A 2 -7.63 -27.73 -10.76
CA PHE A 2 -7.77 -26.57 -11.68
C PHE A 2 -7.22 -26.86 -13.09
N ASP A 3 -5.98 -27.34 -13.21
CA ASP A 3 -5.39 -27.69 -14.53
C ASP A 3 -6.19 -28.80 -15.25
N GLU A 4 -6.73 -29.75 -14.49
CA GLU A 4 -7.57 -30.82 -15.03
C GLU A 4 -8.91 -30.29 -15.55
N LEU A 5 -9.53 -29.35 -14.83
CA LEU A 5 -10.77 -28.70 -15.23
C LEU A 5 -10.59 -27.89 -16.51
N VAL A 6 -9.54 -27.08 -16.59
CA VAL A 6 -9.28 -26.26 -17.79
C VAL A 6 -9.10 -27.15 -19.02
N LEU A 7 -8.31 -28.23 -18.93
CA LEU A 7 -8.16 -29.17 -20.05
C LEU A 7 -9.46 -29.86 -20.42
N LEU A 8 -10.33 -30.16 -19.45
CA LEU A 8 -11.60 -30.83 -19.71
C LEU A 8 -12.53 -29.90 -20.48
N LEU A 9 -12.60 -28.64 -20.07
CA LEU A 9 -13.41 -27.60 -20.69
C LEU A 9 -12.94 -27.24 -22.11
N ASP A 10 -11.68 -27.49 -22.43
CA ASP A 10 -11.11 -27.30 -23.77
C ASP A 10 -11.38 -28.50 -24.71
N THR A 11 -11.97 -29.59 -24.22
CA THR A 11 -12.39 -30.71 -25.08
C THR A 11 -13.70 -30.40 -25.85
N PRO A 12 -13.93 -30.99 -27.03
CA PRO A 12 -15.15 -30.77 -27.82
C PRO A 12 -16.44 -31.05 -27.05
N ALA A 13 -16.42 -32.02 -26.11
CA ALA A 13 -17.57 -32.39 -25.29
C ALA A 13 -18.11 -31.24 -24.43
N TYR A 14 -17.29 -30.22 -24.11
CA TYR A 14 -17.65 -29.08 -23.27
C TYR A 14 -17.54 -27.74 -24.01
N GLU A 15 -17.51 -27.74 -25.34
CA GLU A 15 -17.45 -26.49 -26.13
C GLU A 15 -18.69 -25.60 -25.93
N HIS A 16 -19.84 -26.21 -25.63
CA HIS A 16 -21.09 -25.50 -25.35
C HIS A 16 -21.10 -24.78 -23.99
N VAL A 17 -20.16 -25.07 -23.08
CA VAL A 17 -20.09 -24.44 -21.77
C VAL A 17 -19.55 -23.02 -21.89
N SER A 18 -20.35 -22.04 -21.44
CA SER A 18 -20.02 -20.60 -21.51
C SER A 18 -19.51 -20.01 -20.20
N ALA A 19 -19.92 -20.59 -19.06
CA ALA A 19 -19.47 -20.20 -17.73
C ALA A 19 -19.41 -21.41 -16.79
N VAL A 20 -18.54 -21.36 -15.78
CA VAL A 20 -18.35 -22.42 -14.77
C VAL A 20 -18.27 -21.79 -13.39
N ILE A 21 -18.93 -22.39 -12.40
CA ILE A 21 -18.85 -21.97 -11.00
C ILE A 21 -18.35 -23.16 -10.18
N VAL A 22 -17.29 -22.95 -9.41
CA VAL A 22 -16.61 -23.98 -8.60
C VAL A 22 -16.57 -23.53 -7.14
N GLN A 23 -17.12 -24.33 -6.24
CA GLN A 23 -17.07 -24.15 -4.79
C GLN A 23 -15.87 -24.90 -4.19
N GLU A 24 -15.57 -24.67 -2.90
CA GLU A 24 -14.52 -25.37 -2.15
C GLU A 24 -13.12 -25.32 -2.78
N THR A 25 -12.76 -24.18 -3.38
CA THR A 25 -11.44 -24.03 -4.02
C THR A 25 -10.27 -24.08 -3.05
N HIS A 26 -10.51 -23.84 -1.75
CA HIS A 26 -9.51 -23.79 -0.66
C HIS A 26 -8.42 -22.73 -0.87
N TRP A 27 -8.70 -21.74 -1.71
CA TRP A 27 -7.81 -20.61 -1.95
C TRP A 27 -8.22 -19.46 -1.04
N LYS A 28 -7.25 -18.90 -0.32
CA LYS A 28 -7.49 -17.89 0.72
C LYS A 28 -7.65 -16.45 0.24
N HIS A 29 -7.62 -16.22 -1.06
CA HIS A 29 -7.42 -14.89 -1.63
C HIS A 29 -8.54 -14.47 -2.55
N GLU A 30 -8.61 -13.19 -2.85
CA GLU A 30 -9.42 -12.64 -3.94
C GLU A 30 -8.52 -12.33 -5.13
N SER A 31 -8.93 -12.71 -6.34
CA SER A 31 -8.18 -12.36 -7.56
C SER A 31 -8.97 -12.55 -8.85
N THR A 32 -8.54 -11.85 -9.90
CA THR A 32 -8.97 -12.07 -11.28
C THR A 32 -7.77 -12.37 -12.20
N TRP A 33 -7.94 -13.26 -13.16
CA TRP A 33 -6.90 -13.59 -14.16
C TRP A 33 -7.49 -14.23 -15.43
N ARG A 34 -6.65 -14.48 -16.42
CA ARG A 34 -6.99 -15.25 -17.63
C ARG A 34 -6.25 -16.59 -17.67
N ALA A 35 -6.94 -17.67 -18.09
CA ALA A 35 -6.39 -19.01 -18.26
C ALA A 35 -7.03 -19.72 -19.47
N SER A 36 -6.25 -20.12 -20.47
CA SER A 36 -6.70 -20.88 -21.67
C SER A 36 -8.02 -20.39 -22.30
N GLY A 37 -8.14 -19.08 -22.54
CA GLY A 37 -9.36 -18.50 -23.11
C GLY A 37 -10.50 -18.25 -22.12
N TRP A 38 -10.31 -18.52 -20.83
CA TRP A 38 -11.24 -18.22 -19.75
C TRP A 38 -10.82 -16.98 -18.95
N SER A 39 -11.80 -16.18 -18.54
CA SER A 39 -11.69 -15.13 -17.54
C SER A 39 -12.12 -15.68 -16.18
N CYS A 40 -11.21 -15.69 -15.22
CA CYS A 40 -11.45 -16.24 -13.89
C CYS A 40 -11.63 -15.12 -12.86
N VAL A 41 -12.65 -15.25 -12.01
CA VAL A 41 -12.92 -14.39 -10.84
C VAL A 41 -13.02 -15.30 -9.62
N HIS A 42 -12.21 -15.06 -8.60
CA HIS A 42 -12.18 -15.88 -7.40
C HIS A 42 -12.36 -15.06 -6.13
N SER A 43 -13.17 -15.60 -5.24
CA SER A 43 -13.40 -15.12 -3.88
C SER A 43 -12.95 -16.17 -2.87
N GLY A 44 -12.12 -15.78 -1.91
CA GLY A 44 -11.62 -16.64 -0.84
C GLY A 44 -11.63 -15.93 0.51
N CYS A 45 -11.40 -16.68 1.58
CA CYS A 45 -11.35 -16.16 2.95
C CYS A 45 -9.96 -16.40 3.56
N GLU A 46 -9.33 -15.36 4.14
CA GLU A 46 -7.99 -15.51 4.74
C GLU A 46 -8.01 -16.33 6.04
N SER A 47 -9.08 -16.18 6.84
CA SER A 47 -9.26 -16.87 8.12
C SER A 47 -9.70 -18.33 7.97
N GLU A 48 -10.42 -18.67 6.91
CA GLU A 48 -10.95 -20.02 6.67
C GLU A 48 -10.27 -20.68 5.45
N SER A 49 -9.53 -21.77 5.66
CA SER A 49 -8.80 -22.46 4.57
C SER A 49 -9.65 -23.35 3.67
N TYR A 50 -10.88 -23.67 4.06
CA TYR A 50 -11.75 -24.66 3.40
C TYR A 50 -12.91 -24.03 2.64
N THR A 51 -12.73 -22.80 2.16
CA THR A 51 -13.76 -22.02 1.48
C THR A 51 -13.19 -21.38 0.22
N GLY A 52 -14.09 -20.98 -0.69
CA GLY A 52 -13.75 -20.18 -1.85
C GLY A 52 -14.56 -20.56 -3.07
N ILE A 53 -14.97 -19.54 -3.83
CA ILE A 53 -15.77 -19.68 -5.05
C ILE A 53 -14.99 -19.12 -6.23
N LEU A 54 -14.88 -19.91 -7.30
CA LEU A 54 -14.31 -19.51 -8.57
C LEU A 54 -15.42 -19.46 -9.62
N VAL A 55 -15.57 -18.33 -10.31
CA VAL A 55 -16.39 -18.19 -11.50
C VAL A 55 -15.46 -18.02 -12.70
N MET A 56 -15.64 -18.86 -13.72
CA MET A 56 -14.91 -18.82 -14.99
C MET A 56 -15.88 -18.46 -16.11
N VAL A 57 -15.52 -17.48 -16.93
CA VAL A 57 -16.32 -17.01 -18.07
C VAL A 57 -15.52 -17.18 -19.35
N ARG A 58 -16.08 -17.83 -20.36
CA ARG A 58 -15.38 -18.08 -21.63
C ARG A 58 -15.16 -16.76 -22.37
N GLY A 59 -13.98 -16.55 -22.95
CA GLY A 59 -13.62 -15.31 -23.65
C GLY A 59 -14.48 -15.02 -24.90
N LYS A 60 -15.12 -16.05 -25.47
CA LYS A 60 -16.13 -15.90 -26.52
C LYS A 60 -17.41 -15.19 -26.00
N LEU A 61 -17.71 -15.29 -24.71
CA LEU A 61 -18.88 -14.67 -24.06
C LEU A 61 -18.62 -13.21 -23.64
N ALA A 62 -17.46 -12.91 -23.08
CA ALA A 62 -17.08 -11.53 -22.79
C ALA A 62 -15.57 -11.40 -22.65
N SER A 63 -15.04 -10.24 -23.04
CA SER A 63 -13.67 -9.88 -22.74
C SER A 63 -13.51 -9.62 -21.24
N HIS A 64 -12.34 -9.98 -20.70
CA HIS A 64 -12.03 -9.92 -19.27
C HIS A 64 -12.26 -8.54 -18.65
N GLU A 65 -11.99 -7.48 -19.42
CA GLU A 65 -12.11 -6.08 -18.97
C GLU A 65 -13.56 -5.63 -18.79
N LEU A 66 -14.52 -6.35 -19.35
CA LEU A 66 -15.95 -6.04 -19.28
C LEU A 66 -16.67 -6.77 -18.14
N ILE A 67 -16.04 -7.81 -17.59
CA ILE A 67 -16.60 -8.56 -16.48
C ILE A 67 -16.55 -7.70 -15.22
N ARG A 68 -17.66 -7.66 -14.49
CA ARG A 68 -17.77 -7.02 -13.18
C ARG A 68 -18.04 -8.07 -12.11
N TYR A 69 -17.60 -7.83 -10.89
CA TYR A 69 -17.90 -8.75 -9.79
C TYR A 69 -18.03 -8.06 -8.43
N ASP A 70 -18.79 -8.68 -7.55
CA ASP A 70 -18.93 -8.31 -6.16
C ASP A 70 -18.73 -9.50 -5.22
N VAL A 71 -17.83 -9.33 -4.25
CA VAL A 71 -17.61 -10.31 -3.19
C VAL A 71 -18.57 -10.00 -2.04
N VAL A 72 -19.78 -10.54 -2.15
CA VAL A 72 -20.88 -10.31 -1.21
C VAL A 72 -20.59 -10.95 0.15
N ALA A 73 -20.04 -12.17 0.13
CA ALA A 73 -19.54 -12.86 1.31
C ALA A 73 -18.25 -13.61 0.93
N PRO A 74 -17.08 -13.26 1.50
CA PRO A 74 -15.80 -13.86 1.14
C PRO A 74 -15.83 -15.39 1.14
N GLY A 75 -15.63 -15.98 -0.05
CA GLY A 75 -15.64 -17.41 -0.30
C GLY A 75 -17.00 -18.12 -0.17
N ARG A 76 -18.09 -17.39 0.05
CA ARG A 76 -19.45 -17.94 0.31
C ARG A 76 -20.53 -17.42 -0.65
N VAL A 77 -20.45 -16.17 -1.08
CA VAL A 77 -21.33 -15.59 -2.10
C VAL A 77 -20.52 -14.69 -3.01
N LEU A 78 -20.45 -15.04 -4.29
CA LEU A 78 -19.74 -14.28 -5.33
C LEU A 78 -20.71 -13.97 -6.47
N HIS A 79 -20.92 -12.69 -6.73
CA HIS A 79 -21.69 -12.21 -7.87
C HIS A 79 -20.74 -11.77 -8.98
N VAL A 80 -20.94 -12.29 -10.20
CA VAL A 80 -20.21 -11.90 -11.40
C VAL A 80 -21.22 -11.47 -12.46
N ARG A 81 -21.06 -10.25 -12.96
CA ARG A 81 -21.87 -9.67 -14.01
C ARG A 81 -21.10 -9.69 -15.32
N VAL A 82 -21.73 -10.26 -16.34
CA VAL A 82 -21.19 -10.38 -17.69
C VAL A 82 -22.10 -9.60 -18.65
N PRO A 83 -21.58 -8.67 -19.46
CA PRO A 83 -22.42 -7.98 -20.44
C PRO A 83 -23.01 -8.97 -21.45
N PHE A 84 -24.28 -8.81 -21.79
CA PHE A 84 -25.02 -9.75 -22.62
C PHE A 84 -25.97 -9.02 -23.58
N GLY A 85 -25.81 -9.23 -24.89
CA GLY A 85 -26.60 -8.59 -25.95
C GLY A 85 -25.91 -7.39 -26.62
N PRO A 86 -26.60 -6.67 -27.53
CA PRO A 86 -26.08 -5.46 -28.18
C PRO A 86 -25.77 -4.35 -27.16
N HIS A 87 -24.68 -3.59 -27.41
CA HIS A 87 -24.23 -2.49 -26.53
C HIS A 87 -25.33 -1.45 -26.21
N GLU A 88 -26.32 -1.29 -27.10
CA GLU A 88 -27.38 -0.29 -27.00
C GLU A 88 -28.40 -0.54 -25.87
N HIS A 89 -28.62 -1.80 -25.46
CA HIS A 89 -29.71 -2.16 -24.54
C HIS A 89 -29.28 -2.36 -23.08
N ASP A 90 -27.99 -2.24 -22.76
CA ASP A 90 -27.42 -2.36 -21.41
C ASP A 90 -27.99 -3.53 -20.57
N ARG A 91 -27.97 -4.72 -21.15
CA ARG A 91 -28.37 -5.97 -20.49
C ARG A 91 -27.14 -6.75 -20.04
N SER A 92 -27.30 -7.51 -18.96
CA SER A 92 -26.24 -8.36 -18.42
C SER A 92 -26.77 -9.74 -18.05
N LEU A 93 -25.85 -10.70 -18.00
CA LEU A 93 -25.98 -11.99 -17.35
C LEU A 93 -25.35 -11.89 -15.95
N ASP A 94 -26.18 -12.01 -14.93
CA ASP A 94 -25.77 -12.03 -13.54
C ASP A 94 -25.58 -13.50 -13.08
N LEU A 95 -24.32 -13.88 -12.85
CA LEU A 95 -23.90 -15.18 -12.34
C LEU A 95 -23.66 -15.08 -10.83
N ILE A 96 -24.37 -15.86 -10.02
CA ILE A 96 -24.17 -15.88 -8.56
C ILE A 96 -23.75 -17.28 -8.13
N GLY A 97 -22.53 -17.37 -7.59
CA GLY A 97 -22.03 -18.58 -6.93
C GLY A 97 -22.34 -18.55 -5.43
N ILE A 98 -22.87 -19.65 -4.91
CA ILE A 98 -23.19 -19.84 -3.48
C ILE A 98 -22.37 -21.01 -2.93
N TYR A 99 -21.86 -20.85 -1.71
CA TYR A 99 -21.32 -21.92 -0.90
C TYR A 99 -21.71 -21.68 0.56
N GLN A 100 -22.68 -22.45 1.06
CA GLN A 100 -23.16 -22.34 2.44
C GLN A 100 -22.20 -23.04 3.42
N TYR A 101 -22.24 -22.65 4.70
CA TYR A 101 -21.51 -23.35 5.75
C TYR A 101 -21.98 -24.81 5.86
N PRO A 102 -21.07 -25.80 5.85
CA PRO A 102 -21.45 -27.18 6.15
C PRO A 102 -21.88 -27.30 7.62
N TRP A 103 -22.64 -28.34 7.92
CA TRP A 103 -22.98 -28.67 9.31
C TRP A 103 -21.74 -29.17 10.05
N ASP A 104 -21.11 -28.29 10.86
CA ASP A 104 -19.92 -28.61 11.66
C ASP A 104 -20.31 -28.79 13.13
N THR A 105 -20.27 -30.03 13.60
CA THR A 105 -20.63 -30.40 14.98
C THR A 105 -19.63 -29.88 16.02
N ARG A 106 -18.47 -29.38 15.61
CA ARG A 106 -17.45 -28.81 16.52
C ARG A 106 -17.73 -27.36 16.91
N LYS A 107 -18.63 -26.66 16.20
CA LYS A 107 -19.01 -25.28 16.50
C LYS A 107 -20.33 -25.24 17.27
N PRO A 108 -20.54 -24.26 18.17
CA PRO A 108 -21.83 -24.06 18.81
C PRO A 108 -22.94 -23.89 17.76
N ARG A 109 -24.01 -24.69 17.87
CA ARG A 109 -25.09 -24.75 16.87
C ARG A 109 -25.74 -23.39 16.62
N ALA A 110 -25.92 -22.58 17.66
CA ALA A 110 -26.49 -21.23 17.55
C ALA A 110 -25.65 -20.31 16.65
N GLN A 111 -24.32 -20.27 16.84
CA GLN A 111 -23.41 -19.47 16.03
C GLN A 111 -23.40 -19.92 14.56
N LEU A 112 -23.47 -21.24 14.32
CA LEU A 112 -23.55 -21.78 12.96
C LEU A 112 -24.85 -21.38 12.27
N LEU A 113 -25.99 -21.48 12.95
CA LEU A 113 -27.30 -21.07 12.44
C LEU A 113 -27.33 -19.58 12.11
N GLU A 114 -26.77 -18.73 12.98
CA GLU A 114 -26.65 -17.29 12.74
C GLU A 114 -25.80 -16.99 11.50
N ALA A 115 -24.64 -17.64 11.38
CA ALA A 115 -23.76 -17.49 10.22
C ALA A 115 -24.45 -17.94 8.91
N ARG A 116 -25.15 -19.07 8.93
CA ARG A 116 -25.93 -19.60 7.78
C ARG A 116 -27.06 -18.66 7.37
N ALA A 117 -27.84 -18.17 8.34
CA ALA A 117 -28.90 -17.17 8.10
C ALA A 117 -28.33 -15.86 7.53
N GLY A 118 -27.14 -15.45 7.99
CA GLY A 118 -26.42 -14.30 7.45
C GLY A 118 -26.10 -14.43 5.96
N ILE A 119 -25.79 -15.63 5.46
CA ILE A 119 -25.57 -15.89 4.02
C ILE A 119 -26.87 -15.72 3.22
N TRP A 120 -28.00 -16.26 3.70
CA TRP A 120 -29.29 -16.11 3.04
C TRP A 120 -29.78 -14.66 3.00
N LYS A 121 -29.58 -13.91 4.10
CA LYS A 121 -29.88 -12.47 4.13
C LYS A 121 -29.05 -11.68 3.11
N LYS A 122 -27.77 -12.02 2.96
CA LYS A 122 -26.89 -11.39 1.96
C LYS A 122 -27.32 -11.73 0.53
N LEU A 123 -27.68 -12.98 0.26
CA LEU A 123 -28.21 -13.40 -1.04
C LEU A 123 -29.50 -12.66 -1.40
N ASP A 124 -30.44 -12.58 -0.47
CA ASP A 124 -31.71 -11.84 -0.63
C ASP A 124 -31.46 -10.35 -0.98
N VAL A 125 -30.53 -9.70 -0.28
CA VAL A 125 -30.14 -8.31 -0.56
C VAL A 125 -29.58 -8.15 -1.97
N VAL A 126 -28.75 -9.09 -2.44
CA VAL A 126 -28.18 -9.06 -3.80
C VAL A 126 -29.29 -9.21 -4.82
N LEU A 127 -30.13 -10.24 -4.70
CA LEU A 127 -31.20 -10.55 -5.64
C LEU A 127 -32.21 -9.39 -5.77
N ARG A 128 -32.56 -8.73 -4.65
CA ARG A 128 -33.46 -7.57 -4.64
C ARG A 128 -32.93 -6.39 -5.47
N ARG A 129 -31.61 -6.27 -5.59
CA ARG A 129 -30.93 -5.16 -6.27
C ARG A 129 -30.73 -5.41 -7.77
N LEU A 130 -30.98 -6.63 -8.26
CA LEU A 130 -30.75 -6.96 -9.66
C LEU A 130 -31.90 -6.49 -10.56
N PRO A 131 -31.60 -5.81 -11.68
CA PRO A 131 -32.61 -5.45 -12.66
C PRO A 131 -33.34 -6.69 -13.21
N ARG A 132 -34.67 -6.64 -13.33
CA ARG A 132 -35.47 -7.73 -13.93
C ARG A 132 -35.14 -7.96 -15.41
N ARG A 133 -34.60 -6.96 -16.11
CA ARG A 133 -34.17 -7.06 -17.52
C ARG A 133 -32.93 -7.94 -17.73
N ASN A 134 -32.18 -8.22 -16.67
CA ASN A 134 -30.98 -9.04 -16.74
C ASN A 134 -31.32 -10.52 -16.64
N LEU A 135 -30.57 -11.35 -17.37
CA LEU A 135 -30.60 -12.79 -17.17
C LEU A 135 -29.92 -13.13 -15.85
N LEU A 136 -30.50 -14.07 -15.11
CA LEU A 136 -30.01 -14.47 -13.80
C LEU A 136 -29.72 -15.97 -13.77
N PHE A 137 -28.51 -16.31 -13.34
CA PHE A 137 -28.10 -17.69 -13.08
C PHE A 137 -27.47 -17.78 -11.70
N VAL A 138 -28.11 -18.50 -10.79
CA VAL A 138 -27.63 -18.71 -9.42
C VAL A 138 -27.32 -20.19 -9.24
N CYS A 139 -26.14 -20.55 -8.77
CA CYS A 139 -25.89 -21.95 -8.43
C CYS A 139 -24.86 -22.15 -7.32
N GLY A 140 -24.93 -23.34 -6.73
CA GLY A 140 -23.89 -23.84 -5.84
C GLY A 140 -24.41 -24.73 -4.73
N ASP A 141 -23.50 -25.06 -3.82
CA ASP A 141 -23.78 -25.93 -2.67
C ASP A 141 -24.49 -25.12 -1.58
N CYS A 142 -25.79 -25.41 -1.42
CA CYS A 142 -26.64 -24.76 -0.44
C CYS A 142 -26.61 -25.45 0.93
N ASN A 143 -25.99 -26.64 1.04
CA ASN A 143 -25.94 -27.45 2.25
C ASN A 143 -27.31 -27.59 2.97
N VAL A 144 -28.39 -27.66 2.19
CA VAL A 144 -29.78 -27.83 2.66
C VAL A 144 -30.62 -28.44 1.53
N GLN A 145 -31.69 -29.16 1.84
CA GLN A 145 -32.66 -29.64 0.85
C GLN A 145 -33.88 -28.71 0.79
N LEU A 146 -34.58 -28.64 -0.34
CA LEU A 146 -35.78 -27.82 -0.53
C LEU A 146 -37.04 -28.70 -0.65
N PRO A 147 -38.16 -28.35 -0.01
CA PRO A 147 -39.42 -29.05 -0.26
C PRO A 147 -39.95 -28.70 -1.66
N ALA A 148 -40.74 -29.61 -2.23
CA ALA A 148 -41.46 -29.34 -3.47
C ALA A 148 -42.41 -28.14 -3.28
N GLN A 149 -42.44 -27.25 -4.26
CA GLN A 149 -43.20 -26.00 -4.22
C GLN A 149 -43.61 -25.65 -5.64
N ASP A 150 -44.90 -25.38 -5.86
CA ASP A 150 -45.43 -25.09 -7.20
C ASP A 150 -44.60 -24.01 -7.91
N ARG A 151 -44.30 -24.25 -9.20
CA ARG A 151 -43.49 -23.41 -10.12
C ARG A 151 -42.02 -23.18 -9.73
N HIS A 152 -41.65 -23.32 -8.47
CA HIS A 152 -40.32 -22.99 -7.94
C HIS A 152 -39.43 -24.21 -7.72
N VAL A 153 -39.97 -25.32 -7.20
CA VAL A 153 -39.23 -26.54 -6.88
C VAL A 153 -40.04 -27.75 -7.32
N GLY A 154 -39.51 -28.54 -8.25
CA GLY A 154 -40.17 -29.70 -8.81
C GLY A 154 -40.32 -30.87 -7.83
N THR A 155 -41.10 -31.87 -8.23
CA THR A 155 -41.43 -33.07 -7.43
C THR A 155 -40.30 -34.11 -7.36
N GLY A 156 -39.16 -33.84 -8.00
CA GLY A 156 -37.98 -34.73 -8.01
C GLY A 156 -37.16 -34.72 -6.72
N VAL A 157 -37.49 -33.88 -5.73
CA VAL A 157 -36.77 -33.83 -4.45
C VAL A 157 -37.20 -34.98 -3.54
N VAL A 158 -36.22 -35.74 -3.02
CA VAL A 158 -36.45 -36.87 -2.10
C VAL A 158 -36.12 -36.43 -0.68
N LEU A 159 -37.14 -36.17 0.15
CA LEU A 159 -36.98 -35.96 1.59
C LEU A 159 -37.23 -37.31 2.30
N ARG A 160 -36.24 -37.87 3.02
CA ARG A 160 -36.49 -38.98 3.96
C ARG A 160 -36.93 -38.41 5.32
N ASP A 161 -37.84 -39.08 6.02
CA ASP A 161 -38.45 -38.55 7.25
C ASP A 161 -37.45 -38.36 8.41
N SER A 162 -36.38 -39.16 8.48
CA SER A 162 -35.29 -39.00 9.46
C SER A 162 -34.39 -37.77 9.17
N GLU A 163 -34.43 -37.21 7.96
CA GLU A 163 -33.61 -36.08 7.54
C GLU A 163 -34.33 -34.73 7.74
N ARG A 164 -35.64 -34.73 8.05
CA ARG A 164 -36.44 -33.53 8.35
C ARG A 164 -35.90 -32.74 9.56
N GLN A 165 -35.22 -33.39 10.51
CA GLN A 165 -34.67 -32.74 11.72
C GLN A 165 -33.44 -31.85 11.45
N GLN A 166 -32.79 -31.95 10.28
CA GLN A 166 -31.65 -31.07 9.89
C GLN A 166 -32.08 -29.85 9.08
N ALA A 167 -33.37 -29.70 8.76
CA ALA A 167 -33.91 -28.69 7.84
C ALA A 167 -34.29 -27.34 8.48
N THR A 168 -33.63 -26.91 9.55
CA THR A 168 -34.03 -25.67 10.27
C THR A 168 -33.91 -24.38 9.45
N ASP A 169 -33.08 -24.34 8.39
CA ASP A 169 -32.97 -23.18 7.49
C ASP A 169 -33.43 -23.44 6.05
N SER A 170 -34.06 -24.59 5.77
CA SER A 170 -34.67 -24.89 4.45
C SER A 170 -35.77 -23.89 4.09
N SER A 171 -36.62 -23.56 5.07
CA SER A 171 -37.68 -22.56 4.93
C SER A 171 -37.14 -21.16 4.61
N ALA A 172 -35.96 -20.82 5.13
CA ALA A 172 -35.31 -19.53 4.86
C ALA A 172 -34.86 -19.44 3.40
N LEU A 173 -34.24 -20.49 2.86
CA LEU A 173 -33.87 -20.53 1.44
C LEU A 173 -35.12 -20.57 0.54
N LEU A 174 -36.12 -21.39 0.86
CA LEU A 174 -37.37 -21.43 0.09
C LEU A 174 -38.05 -20.05 0.02
N LYS A 175 -38.06 -19.32 1.13
CA LYS A 175 -38.56 -17.93 1.17
C LYS A 175 -37.80 -17.03 0.21
N VAL A 176 -36.47 -17.15 0.12
CA VAL A 176 -35.66 -16.40 -0.87
C VAL A 176 -36.03 -16.80 -2.29
N VAL A 177 -36.16 -18.10 -2.57
CA VAL A 177 -36.55 -18.62 -3.90
C VAL A 177 -37.90 -18.05 -4.35
N MET A 178 -38.91 -18.09 -3.47
CA MET A 178 -40.25 -17.56 -3.76
C MET A 178 -40.26 -16.04 -3.90
N THR A 179 -39.57 -15.32 -3.00
CA THR A 179 -39.53 -13.84 -3.01
C THR A 179 -38.96 -13.28 -4.31
N HIS A 180 -37.98 -13.98 -4.90
CA HIS A 180 -37.30 -13.54 -6.13
C HIS A 180 -37.76 -14.26 -7.39
N ASP A 181 -38.86 -15.02 -7.31
CA ASP A 181 -39.48 -15.77 -8.41
C ASP A 181 -38.48 -16.69 -9.14
N LEU A 182 -37.77 -17.51 -8.36
CA LEU A 182 -36.73 -18.41 -8.85
C LEU A 182 -37.25 -19.84 -9.04
N CYS A 183 -36.71 -20.54 -10.02
CA CYS A 183 -37.01 -21.93 -10.36
C CYS A 183 -35.74 -22.79 -10.21
N ALA A 184 -35.81 -23.80 -9.34
CA ALA A 184 -34.75 -24.80 -9.15
C ALA A 184 -34.75 -25.81 -10.31
N LEU A 185 -33.84 -25.65 -11.26
CA LEU A 185 -33.86 -26.39 -12.53
C LEU A 185 -33.66 -27.90 -12.36
N ASN A 186 -32.74 -28.32 -11.49
CA ASN A 186 -32.37 -29.71 -11.27
C ASN A 186 -33.31 -30.48 -10.33
N THR A 187 -34.61 -30.11 -10.32
CA THR A 187 -35.63 -30.70 -9.43
C THR A 187 -36.87 -31.23 -10.18
N TRP A 188 -36.95 -31.05 -11.51
CA TRP A 188 -38.19 -31.30 -12.28
C TRP A 188 -38.24 -32.64 -13.04
N ARG A 189 -37.12 -33.12 -13.59
CA ARG A 189 -37.08 -34.34 -14.41
C ARG A 189 -36.06 -35.34 -13.86
N GLY A 190 -36.40 -36.64 -13.91
CA GLY A 190 -35.48 -37.76 -13.65
C GLY A 190 -36.07 -38.87 -12.78
N PRO A 191 -35.61 -40.14 -12.91
CA PRO A 191 -35.92 -41.16 -11.92
C PRO A 191 -35.38 -40.73 -10.54
N LYS A 192 -36.15 -40.91 -9.46
CA LYS A 192 -35.76 -40.52 -8.08
C LYS A 192 -34.34 -40.97 -7.68
N LYS A 193 -33.83 -42.06 -8.26
CA LYS A 193 -32.48 -42.60 -8.04
C LYS A 193 -31.32 -41.80 -8.67
N GLN A 194 -31.59 -40.89 -9.60
CA GLN A 194 -30.57 -40.12 -10.34
C GLN A 194 -30.53 -38.63 -9.96
N ALA A 195 -31.45 -38.17 -9.10
CA ALA A 195 -31.63 -36.76 -8.77
C ALA A 195 -30.63 -36.23 -7.72
N HIS A 196 -29.93 -37.08 -6.95
CA HIS A 196 -29.01 -36.62 -5.92
C HIS A 196 -27.75 -35.97 -6.51
N THR A 197 -27.29 -34.91 -5.86
CA THR A 197 -26.08 -34.17 -6.25
C THR A 197 -24.90 -34.48 -5.34
N TYR A 198 -25.16 -34.93 -4.11
CA TYR A 198 -24.15 -35.35 -3.15
C TYR A 198 -24.37 -36.80 -2.72
N SER A 199 -23.26 -37.50 -2.47
CA SER A 199 -23.26 -38.89 -2.06
C SER A 199 -22.17 -39.14 -1.01
N MET A 200 -22.56 -39.66 0.15
CA MET A 200 -21.66 -40.10 1.21
C MET A 200 -22.08 -41.46 1.79
N GLY A 201 -21.28 -42.52 1.67
CA GLY A 201 -21.66 -43.88 2.01
C GLY A 201 -22.95 -44.31 1.29
N ASP A 202 -23.98 -44.67 2.04
CA ASP A 202 -25.34 -44.94 1.54
C ASP A 202 -26.25 -43.69 1.51
N ALA A 203 -25.80 -42.58 2.10
CA ALA A 203 -26.51 -41.32 2.07
C ALA A 203 -26.41 -40.69 0.67
N ARG A 204 -27.55 -40.16 0.21
CA ARG A 204 -27.72 -39.52 -1.10
C ARG A 204 -28.60 -38.30 -0.90
N THR A 205 -28.06 -37.11 -1.12
CA THR A 205 -28.76 -35.85 -0.86
C THR A 205 -28.74 -34.94 -2.08
N LEU A 206 -29.73 -34.04 -2.15
CA LEU A 206 -29.83 -32.98 -3.15
C LEU A 206 -29.60 -31.64 -2.46
N ILE A 207 -28.35 -31.16 -2.51
CA ILE A 207 -27.92 -29.93 -1.81
C ILE A 207 -27.31 -28.90 -2.76
N ASP A 208 -26.99 -29.30 -3.99
CA ASP A 208 -26.45 -28.43 -5.03
C ASP A 208 -27.61 -28.03 -5.95
N PHE A 209 -27.86 -26.74 -6.09
CA PHE A 209 -28.99 -26.25 -6.88
C PHE A 209 -28.53 -25.30 -7.98
N VAL A 210 -29.30 -25.30 -9.07
CA VAL A 210 -29.24 -24.29 -10.12
C VAL A 210 -30.58 -23.57 -10.17
N PHE A 211 -30.57 -22.26 -9.99
CA PHE A 211 -31.75 -21.41 -10.06
C PHE A 211 -31.65 -20.40 -11.20
N VAL A 212 -32.77 -20.20 -11.88
CA VAL A 212 -33.01 -19.12 -12.84
C VAL A 212 -34.38 -18.50 -12.53
N ARG A 213 -34.74 -17.37 -13.14
CA ARG A 213 -36.10 -16.83 -12.97
C ARG A 213 -37.14 -17.79 -13.56
N VAL A 214 -38.33 -17.87 -12.98
CA VAL A 214 -39.42 -18.72 -13.49
C VAL A 214 -39.74 -18.39 -14.95
N SER A 215 -39.68 -17.12 -15.34
CA SER A 215 -39.86 -16.65 -16.73
C SER A 215 -38.85 -17.24 -17.72
N ASP A 216 -37.65 -17.58 -17.26
CA ASP A 216 -36.53 -18.02 -18.09
C ASP A 216 -36.34 -19.55 -18.05
N ALA A 217 -37.12 -20.25 -17.22
CA ALA A 217 -37.04 -21.69 -16.98
C ALA A 217 -37.87 -22.49 -18.02
N ASP A 218 -37.36 -22.61 -19.24
CA ASP A 218 -37.99 -23.42 -20.28
C ASP A 218 -37.90 -24.94 -20.03
N LYS A 219 -38.53 -25.73 -20.92
CA LYS A 219 -38.55 -27.21 -20.80
C LYS A 219 -37.15 -27.83 -20.90
N ILE A 220 -36.21 -27.19 -21.59
CA ILE A 220 -34.83 -27.67 -21.75
C ILE A 220 -34.07 -27.41 -20.45
N ALA A 221 -34.18 -26.21 -19.90
CA ALA A 221 -33.58 -25.81 -18.63
C ALA A 221 -34.06 -26.69 -17.47
N LYS A 222 -35.37 -26.99 -17.40
CA LYS A 222 -35.96 -27.93 -16.43
C LYS A 222 -35.58 -29.40 -16.65
N GLY A 223 -34.86 -29.71 -17.73
CA GLY A 223 -34.27 -31.03 -18.00
C GLY A 223 -32.88 -31.22 -17.39
N CYS A 224 -32.36 -30.23 -16.65
CA CYS A 224 -31.06 -30.26 -16.01
C CYS A 224 -30.95 -31.44 -15.01
N LEU A 225 -29.93 -32.28 -15.19
CA LEU A 225 -29.65 -33.45 -14.34
C LEU A 225 -28.17 -33.49 -13.93
N PRO A 226 -27.83 -34.07 -12.77
CA PRO A 226 -26.44 -34.30 -12.39
C PRO A 226 -25.72 -35.21 -13.39
N LEU A 227 -24.53 -34.82 -13.82
CA LEU A 227 -23.70 -35.61 -14.73
C LEU A 227 -23.33 -36.94 -14.06
N GLN A 228 -23.66 -38.06 -14.72
CA GLN A 228 -23.30 -39.40 -14.24
C GLN A 228 -21.81 -39.72 -14.46
N GLU A 229 -21.21 -39.07 -15.45
CA GLU A 229 -19.82 -39.23 -15.83
C GLU A 229 -19.11 -37.88 -15.82
N PHE A 230 -18.31 -37.64 -14.79
CA PHE A 230 -17.47 -36.46 -14.68
C PHE A 230 -16.13 -36.88 -14.05
N PRO A 231 -15.01 -36.83 -14.79
CA PRO A 231 -13.76 -37.46 -14.35
C PRO A 231 -13.08 -36.73 -13.19
N ILE A 232 -13.37 -35.44 -13.01
CA ILE A 232 -12.72 -34.61 -12.00
C ILE A 232 -13.19 -35.03 -10.61
N ALA A 233 -12.23 -35.29 -9.72
CA ALA A 233 -12.45 -35.72 -8.34
C ALA A 233 -13.18 -37.07 -8.15
N ASP A 234 -13.52 -37.80 -9.23
CA ASP A 234 -14.22 -39.10 -9.16
C ASP A 234 -13.37 -40.20 -8.49
N TRP A 235 -12.06 -39.95 -8.36
CA TRP A 235 -11.16 -40.80 -7.59
C TRP A 235 -11.42 -40.79 -6.08
N ARG A 236 -12.21 -39.84 -5.53
CA ARG A 236 -12.64 -39.90 -4.13
C ARG A 236 -13.47 -41.16 -3.90
N LEU A 237 -13.40 -41.75 -2.71
CA LEU A 237 -14.25 -42.92 -2.38
C LEU A 237 -15.58 -42.46 -1.79
N ASP A 238 -15.55 -41.34 -1.07
CA ASP A 238 -16.69 -40.85 -0.32
C ASP A 238 -16.77 -39.31 -0.37
N GLY A 239 -17.93 -38.75 0.01
CA GLY A 239 -18.18 -37.30 0.00
C GLY A 239 -18.04 -36.68 -1.39
N LYS A 240 -18.81 -37.21 -2.35
CA LYS A 240 -18.75 -36.79 -3.77
C LYS A 240 -19.89 -35.85 -4.12
N HIS A 241 -19.54 -34.70 -4.67
CA HIS A 241 -20.49 -33.84 -5.41
C HIS A 241 -20.48 -34.22 -6.90
N ARG A 242 -21.65 -34.09 -7.54
CA ARG A 242 -21.84 -34.30 -8.98
C ARG A 242 -21.96 -32.95 -9.68
N ALA A 243 -21.24 -32.81 -10.79
CA ALA A 243 -21.35 -31.60 -11.62
C ALA A 243 -22.74 -31.50 -12.25
N ILE A 244 -23.23 -30.28 -12.41
CA ILE A 244 -24.54 -29.96 -12.98
C ILE A 244 -24.32 -28.98 -14.13
N ILE A 245 -24.96 -29.24 -15.28
CA ILE A 245 -24.97 -28.31 -16.41
C ILE A 245 -26.41 -27.83 -16.60
N GLY A 246 -26.63 -26.55 -16.34
CA GLY A 246 -27.89 -25.87 -16.63
C GLY A 246 -27.81 -25.10 -17.95
N SER A 247 -28.98 -24.90 -18.58
CA SER A 247 -29.13 -24.03 -19.75
C SER A 247 -29.99 -22.82 -19.41
N LEU A 248 -29.76 -21.73 -20.16
CA LEU A 248 -30.61 -20.54 -20.17
C LEU A 248 -31.13 -20.36 -21.59
N SER A 249 -32.44 -20.12 -21.72
CA SER A 249 -33.04 -19.76 -23.01
C SER A 249 -32.64 -18.33 -23.36
N THR A 250 -31.99 -18.12 -24.51
CA THR A 250 -31.61 -16.76 -24.93
C THR A 250 -31.95 -16.54 -26.40
N ARG A 251 -32.50 -15.36 -26.73
CA ARG A 251 -32.79 -14.93 -28.11
C ARG A 251 -31.69 -14.03 -28.70
N TRP A 252 -30.62 -13.81 -27.95
CA TRP A 252 -29.65 -12.74 -28.22
C TRP A 252 -28.26 -13.34 -28.38
N GLN A 253 -27.58 -12.97 -29.47
CA GLN A 253 -26.18 -13.28 -29.65
C GLN A 253 -25.29 -12.23 -28.99
N VAL A 254 -24.19 -12.70 -28.43
CA VAL A 254 -23.17 -11.87 -27.81
C VAL A 254 -22.24 -11.33 -28.89
N ARG A 255 -22.07 -10.00 -28.95
CA ARG A 255 -21.02 -9.38 -29.77
C ARG A 255 -19.78 -9.19 -28.90
N ALA A 256 -18.75 -10.00 -29.11
CA ALA A 256 -17.49 -9.87 -28.37
C ALA A 256 -16.84 -8.52 -28.70
N CYS A 257 -16.88 -7.56 -27.78
CA CYS A 257 -16.10 -6.33 -27.89
C CYS A 257 -14.63 -6.67 -27.62
N ARG A 258 -13.84 -6.77 -28.69
CA ARG A 258 -12.39 -6.99 -28.63
C ARG A 258 -11.70 -5.67 -28.41
N ARG A 259 -10.96 -5.56 -27.31
CA ARG A 259 -9.99 -4.47 -27.13
C ARG A 259 -8.91 -4.60 -28.19
N ARG A 260 -8.63 -3.53 -28.93
CA ARG A 260 -7.46 -3.46 -29.83
C ARG A 260 -6.20 -3.36 -28.96
N GLY A 261 -5.33 -4.37 -29.05
CA GLY A 261 -3.98 -4.31 -28.48
C GLY A 261 -3.09 -3.36 -29.28
N PRO A 262 -1.82 -3.17 -28.89
CA PRO A 262 -0.87 -2.48 -29.75
C PRO A 262 -0.83 -3.16 -31.11
N SER A 263 -0.75 -2.35 -32.17
CA SER A 263 -0.74 -2.80 -33.57
C SER A 263 0.60 -3.39 -34.03
N TYR A 264 1.60 -3.45 -33.13
CA TYR A 264 2.97 -3.88 -33.41
C TYR A 264 3.49 -4.84 -32.33
N ASN A 265 4.51 -5.63 -32.67
CA ASN A 265 5.14 -6.60 -31.77
C ASN A 265 6.17 -5.91 -30.86
N GLN A 266 5.76 -5.62 -29.62
CA GLN A 266 6.60 -4.93 -28.64
C GLN A 266 7.83 -5.75 -28.18
N GLU A 267 7.73 -7.08 -28.11
CA GLU A 267 8.85 -7.92 -27.67
C GLU A 267 9.96 -7.99 -28.71
N ALA A 268 9.60 -8.18 -29.99
CA ALA A 268 10.53 -8.14 -31.10
C ALA A 268 11.27 -6.80 -31.18
N LEU A 269 10.53 -5.70 -31.02
CA LEU A 269 11.09 -4.34 -31.01
C LEU A 269 12.08 -4.10 -29.86
N LEU A 270 11.77 -4.58 -28.65
CA LEU A 270 12.68 -4.45 -27.51
C LEU A 270 13.95 -5.29 -27.70
N SER A 271 13.83 -6.49 -28.27
CA SER A 271 14.98 -7.33 -28.61
C SER A 271 15.86 -6.67 -29.68
N ALA A 272 15.24 -6.11 -30.72
CA ALA A 272 15.96 -5.39 -31.76
C ALA A 272 16.69 -4.17 -31.19
N TYR A 273 16.03 -3.38 -30.33
CA TYR A 273 16.65 -2.22 -29.69
C TYR A 273 17.86 -2.56 -28.80
N GLN A 274 17.90 -3.78 -28.22
CA GLN A 274 19.05 -4.24 -27.44
C GLN A 274 20.25 -4.59 -28.33
N GLN A 275 20.00 -4.99 -29.57
CA GLN A 275 21.04 -5.36 -30.54
C GLN A 275 21.50 -4.14 -31.35
N ASP A 276 20.53 -3.34 -31.82
CA ASP A 276 20.72 -2.09 -32.55
C ASP A 276 19.92 -0.95 -31.88
N PRO A 277 20.57 -0.10 -31.07
CA PRO A 277 19.93 1.07 -30.47
C PRO A 277 19.49 2.14 -31.47
N THR A 278 19.99 2.15 -32.72
CA THR A 278 19.60 3.12 -33.75
C THR A 278 18.35 2.68 -34.52
N LEU A 279 17.90 1.43 -34.35
CA LEU A 279 16.72 0.86 -35.03
C LEU A 279 16.70 1.23 -36.52
N SER A 280 17.81 0.95 -37.20
CA SER A 280 18.15 1.50 -38.50
C SER A 280 17.11 1.18 -39.58
N GLU A 281 16.46 0.01 -39.47
CA GLU A 281 15.38 -0.41 -40.37
C GLU A 281 14.10 0.42 -40.20
N VAL A 282 13.72 0.74 -38.96
CA VAL A 282 12.57 1.62 -38.68
C VAL A 282 12.87 3.03 -39.15
N PHE A 283 14.10 3.49 -38.94
CA PHE A 283 14.56 4.80 -39.38
C PHE A 283 14.44 4.96 -40.90
N SER A 284 15.03 4.04 -41.67
CA SER A 284 14.97 4.07 -43.15
C SER A 284 13.53 4.00 -43.67
N ARG A 285 12.68 3.18 -43.02
CA ARG A 285 11.26 3.09 -43.39
C ARG A 285 10.52 4.39 -43.11
N PHE A 286 10.81 5.04 -41.98
CA PHE A 286 10.22 6.32 -41.63
C PHE A 286 10.62 7.41 -42.63
N GLU A 287 11.89 7.52 -43.00
CA GLU A 287 12.33 8.50 -44.02
C GLU A 287 11.61 8.30 -45.35
N THR A 288 11.45 7.05 -45.79
CA THR A 288 10.72 6.72 -47.02
C THR A 288 9.26 7.17 -46.97
N LEU A 289 8.59 6.98 -45.82
CA LEU A 289 7.18 7.37 -45.63
C LEU A 289 6.98 8.88 -45.52
N MET A 290 7.99 9.62 -45.04
CA MET A 290 7.90 11.07 -44.92
C MET A 290 8.10 11.80 -46.25
N THR A 291 8.75 11.19 -47.24
CA THR A 291 8.92 11.77 -48.57
C THR A 291 7.57 12.08 -49.21
N GLY A 292 7.27 13.37 -49.41
CA GLY A 292 6.01 13.85 -49.99
C GLY A 292 4.82 13.92 -49.04
N THR A 293 5.02 13.59 -47.75
CA THR A 293 4.00 13.72 -46.71
C THR A 293 4.14 15.09 -46.01
N PRO A 294 3.04 15.77 -45.63
CA PRO A 294 3.13 17.00 -44.86
C PRO A 294 3.92 16.82 -43.56
N GLY A 295 4.75 17.83 -43.22
CA GLY A 295 5.61 17.82 -42.03
C GLY A 295 4.89 18.09 -40.70
N ASP A 296 3.56 18.04 -40.67
CA ASP A 296 2.78 18.37 -39.48
C ASP A 296 2.88 17.31 -38.37
N ALA A 297 2.48 17.69 -37.16
CA ALA A 297 2.57 16.85 -35.97
C ALA A 297 1.80 15.51 -36.05
N GLU A 298 0.67 15.48 -36.76
CA GLU A 298 -0.16 14.28 -36.89
C GLU A 298 0.44 13.32 -37.91
N SER A 299 0.78 13.84 -39.09
CA SER A 299 1.47 13.12 -40.15
C SER A 299 2.77 12.49 -39.66
N LEU A 300 3.60 13.25 -38.93
CA LEU A 300 4.84 12.78 -38.32
C LEU A 300 4.62 11.57 -37.40
N SER A 301 3.67 11.66 -36.48
CA SER A 301 3.38 10.58 -35.55
C SER A 301 2.78 9.35 -36.24
N ASN A 302 1.97 9.55 -37.28
CA ASN A 302 1.32 8.46 -38.01
C ASN A 302 2.33 7.70 -38.86
N CYS A 303 3.20 8.39 -39.61
CA CYS A 303 4.27 7.78 -40.38
C CYS A 303 5.23 6.98 -39.49
N LEU A 304 5.59 7.51 -38.33
CA LEU A 304 6.48 6.80 -37.40
C LEU A 304 5.83 5.54 -36.81
N LEU A 305 4.54 5.60 -36.48
CA LEU A 305 3.78 4.43 -36.02
C LEU A 305 3.66 3.40 -37.15
N GLN A 306 3.38 3.83 -38.37
CA GLN A 306 3.29 2.97 -39.55
C GLN A 306 4.64 2.29 -39.85
N ALA A 307 5.75 3.02 -39.81
CA ALA A 307 7.08 2.45 -39.94
C ALA A 307 7.33 1.34 -38.90
N CYS A 308 6.98 1.60 -37.63
CA CYS A 308 7.10 0.61 -36.56
C CYS A 308 6.21 -0.62 -36.79
N GLN A 309 4.99 -0.44 -37.30
CA GLN A 309 4.06 -1.53 -37.61
C GLN A 309 4.54 -2.40 -38.78
N GLN A 310 5.13 -1.77 -39.81
CA GLN A 310 5.64 -2.47 -41.00
C GLN A 310 6.89 -3.29 -40.68
N VAL A 311 7.80 -2.77 -39.86
CA VAL A 311 9.02 -3.48 -39.44
C VAL A 311 8.74 -4.54 -38.38
N TYR A 312 7.83 -4.25 -37.43
CA TYR A 312 7.48 -5.18 -36.35
C TYR A 312 5.97 -5.50 -36.32
N PRO A 313 5.44 -6.19 -37.33
CA PRO A 313 4.02 -6.49 -37.41
C PRO A 313 3.56 -7.41 -36.27
N MET A 314 2.33 -7.22 -35.80
CA MET A 314 1.69 -8.19 -34.92
C MET A 314 1.45 -9.48 -35.68
N LYS A 315 2.08 -10.58 -35.26
CA LYS A 315 1.81 -11.91 -35.79
C LYS A 315 0.34 -12.29 -35.51
N SER A 316 -0.34 -12.85 -36.50
CA SER A 316 -1.69 -13.39 -36.31
C SER A 316 -1.66 -14.49 -35.23
N GLN A 317 -2.77 -14.76 -34.52
CA GLN A 317 -2.82 -15.86 -33.54
C GLN A 317 -2.51 -17.24 -34.15
N ALA A 318 -2.54 -17.37 -35.48
CA ALA A 318 -2.15 -18.57 -36.20
C ALA A 318 -0.63 -18.68 -36.46
N GLU A 319 0.07 -17.55 -36.61
CA GLU A 319 1.52 -17.48 -36.93
C GLU A 319 2.40 -17.16 -35.70
N ALA A 320 1.82 -16.52 -34.68
CA ALA A 320 2.40 -16.49 -33.36
C ALA A 320 2.29 -17.92 -32.83
N GLY A 321 3.35 -18.72 -33.01
CA GLY A 321 3.44 -20.08 -32.50
C GLY A 321 2.79 -20.17 -31.12
N GLN A 322 1.97 -21.22 -30.91
CA GLN A 322 1.04 -21.33 -29.79
C GLN A 322 1.67 -20.73 -28.53
N PRO A 323 1.02 -19.73 -27.88
CA PRO A 323 1.57 -19.11 -26.68
C PRO A 323 1.97 -20.24 -25.74
N GLU A 324 3.26 -20.30 -25.33
CA GLU A 324 3.86 -21.41 -24.57
C GLU A 324 2.78 -22.22 -23.87
N ASP A 325 2.43 -23.40 -24.40
CA ASP A 325 1.28 -24.17 -23.93
C ASP A 325 1.43 -24.32 -22.41
N ARG A 326 0.63 -23.54 -21.68
CA ARG A 326 0.74 -23.42 -20.22
C ARG A 326 0.43 -24.74 -19.52
N MET A 327 0.00 -25.74 -20.29
CA MET A 327 -0.39 -27.06 -19.86
C MET A 327 0.50 -28.15 -20.46
N GLN A 328 1.57 -27.81 -21.19
CA GLN A 328 2.40 -28.76 -21.93
C GLN A 328 2.89 -29.93 -21.07
N LEU A 329 3.44 -29.70 -19.87
CA LEU A 329 3.93 -30.78 -19.00
C LEU A 329 2.81 -31.59 -18.37
N VAL A 330 1.59 -31.07 -18.32
CA VAL A 330 0.46 -31.67 -17.60
C VAL A 330 -0.50 -32.40 -18.54
N ARG A 331 -0.53 -32.03 -19.83
CA ARG A 331 -1.46 -32.54 -20.84
C ARG A 331 -1.36 -34.06 -21.04
N GLY A 332 -0.15 -34.57 -21.27
CA GLY A 332 0.11 -36.01 -21.40
C GLY A 332 -0.30 -36.79 -20.15
N PRO A 333 0.25 -36.45 -18.96
CA PRO A 333 -0.13 -37.10 -17.70
C PRO A 333 -1.65 -37.12 -17.42
N ILE A 334 -2.36 -36.01 -17.69
CA ILE A 334 -3.82 -35.93 -17.50
C ILE A 334 -4.54 -36.81 -18.51
N ALA A 335 -4.13 -36.81 -19.78
CA ALA A 335 -4.73 -37.66 -20.80
C ALA A 335 -4.59 -39.16 -20.44
N THR A 336 -3.41 -39.61 -20.02
CA THR A 336 -3.18 -40.98 -19.54
C THR A 336 -4.04 -41.31 -18.32
N MET A 337 -4.12 -40.39 -17.35
CA MET A 337 -4.96 -40.56 -16.16
C MET A 337 -6.44 -40.74 -16.55
N TRP A 338 -6.96 -39.92 -17.46
CA TRP A 338 -8.34 -40.03 -17.93
C TRP A 338 -8.58 -41.29 -18.75
N GLN A 339 -7.62 -41.75 -19.55
CA GLN A 339 -7.71 -43.03 -20.25
C GLN A 339 -7.86 -44.19 -19.27
N THR A 340 -6.98 -44.28 -18.25
CA THR A 340 -7.09 -45.30 -17.20
C THR A 340 -8.42 -45.19 -16.43
N TRP A 341 -8.92 -43.98 -16.20
CA TRP A 341 -10.23 -43.78 -15.59
C TRP A 341 -11.39 -44.33 -16.45
N ARG A 342 -11.36 -44.12 -17.78
CA ARG A 342 -12.36 -44.69 -18.70
C ARG A 342 -12.30 -46.22 -18.73
N GLU A 343 -11.09 -46.78 -18.82
CA GLU A 343 -10.87 -48.23 -18.77
C GLU A 343 -11.42 -48.83 -17.47
N MET A 344 -11.17 -48.17 -16.34
CA MET A 344 -11.69 -48.59 -15.03
C MET A 344 -13.23 -48.59 -14.99
N ARG A 345 -13.89 -47.58 -15.59
CA ARG A 345 -15.37 -47.50 -15.65
C ARG A 345 -15.99 -48.45 -16.68
N ALA A 346 -15.24 -48.90 -17.67
CA ALA A 346 -15.69 -49.89 -18.65
C ALA A 346 -15.78 -51.31 -18.04
N VAL A 347 -15.13 -51.57 -16.91
CA VAL A 347 -15.23 -52.86 -16.20
C VAL A 347 -16.62 -53.00 -15.56
N ARG A 348 -17.52 -53.75 -16.22
CA ARG A 348 -18.91 -53.98 -15.75
C ARG A 348 -19.17 -55.38 -15.18
N ALA A 349 -18.36 -56.36 -15.55
CA ALA A 349 -18.53 -57.75 -15.08
C ALA A 349 -18.16 -57.88 -13.59
N VAL A 350 -18.79 -58.81 -12.88
CA VAL A 350 -18.52 -59.12 -11.45
C VAL A 350 -17.90 -60.52 -11.35
N THR A 351 -16.76 -60.73 -12.02
CA THR A 351 -15.95 -61.94 -11.91
C THR A 351 -14.70 -61.66 -11.08
N LEU A 352 -14.08 -62.68 -10.50
CA LEU A 352 -12.80 -62.54 -9.79
C LEU A 352 -11.75 -61.82 -10.66
N ARG A 353 -11.69 -62.15 -11.96
CA ARG A 353 -10.81 -61.51 -12.93
C ARG A 353 -11.12 -60.03 -13.14
N SER A 354 -12.40 -59.66 -13.24
CA SER A 354 -12.79 -58.26 -13.41
C SER A 354 -12.60 -57.44 -12.13
N ILE A 355 -12.79 -58.02 -10.95
CA ILE A 355 -12.50 -57.40 -9.65
C ILE A 355 -11.01 -57.11 -9.53
N VAL A 356 -10.15 -58.09 -9.83
CA VAL A 356 -8.68 -57.92 -9.83
C VAL A 356 -8.26 -56.87 -10.88
N ASN A 357 -8.86 -56.88 -12.07
CA ASN A 357 -8.58 -55.88 -13.10
C ASN A 357 -9.00 -54.46 -12.66
N ALA A 358 -10.20 -54.31 -12.09
CA ALA A 358 -10.68 -53.04 -11.56
C ALA A 358 -9.77 -52.52 -10.43
N TRP A 359 -9.30 -53.41 -9.54
CA TRP A 359 -8.33 -53.07 -8.51
C TRP A 359 -6.99 -52.63 -9.09
N ARG A 360 -6.45 -53.36 -10.09
CA ARG A 360 -5.23 -52.97 -10.82
C ARG A 360 -5.36 -51.58 -11.45
N LEU A 361 -6.43 -51.34 -12.21
CA LEU A 361 -6.71 -50.05 -12.85
C LEU A 361 -6.88 -48.93 -11.81
N ARG A 362 -7.45 -49.24 -10.63
CA ARG A 362 -7.59 -48.30 -9.52
C ARG A 362 -6.24 -47.91 -8.92
N VAL A 363 -5.34 -48.87 -8.72
CA VAL A 363 -3.97 -48.62 -8.26
C VAL A 363 -3.21 -47.79 -9.30
N GLN A 364 -3.33 -48.14 -10.58
CA GLN A 364 -2.74 -47.39 -11.69
C GLN A 364 -3.27 -45.96 -11.75
N LEU A 365 -4.57 -45.73 -11.61
CA LEU A 365 -5.18 -44.40 -11.55
C LEU A 365 -4.62 -43.56 -10.39
N ARG A 366 -4.46 -44.17 -9.20
CA ARG A 366 -3.82 -43.49 -8.05
C ARG A 366 -2.36 -43.12 -8.33
N ALA A 367 -1.61 -44.00 -9.00
CA ALA A 367 -0.23 -43.71 -9.41
C ALA A 367 -0.17 -42.58 -10.44
N GLN A 368 -1.00 -42.63 -11.49
CA GLN A 368 -1.09 -41.59 -12.52
C GLN A 368 -1.49 -40.23 -11.93
N LYS A 369 -2.39 -40.21 -10.93
CA LYS A 369 -2.70 -38.97 -10.21
C LYS A 369 -1.49 -38.35 -9.52
N LYS A 370 -0.61 -39.16 -8.90
CA LYS A 370 0.65 -38.65 -8.32
C LYS A 370 1.57 -38.09 -9.41
N VAL A 371 1.58 -38.69 -10.60
CA VAL A 371 2.32 -38.16 -11.77
C VAL A 371 1.75 -36.81 -12.19
N VAL A 372 0.43 -36.67 -12.33
CA VAL A 372 -0.24 -35.40 -12.62
C VAL A 372 0.08 -34.35 -11.55
N GLU A 373 0.02 -34.69 -10.26
CA GLU A 373 0.38 -33.77 -9.18
C GLU A 373 1.85 -33.33 -9.25
N LYS A 374 2.77 -34.23 -9.61
CA LYS A 374 4.19 -33.91 -9.85
C LYS A 374 4.36 -33.00 -11.06
N ALA A 375 3.68 -33.29 -12.17
CA ALA A 375 3.70 -32.50 -13.39
C ALA A 375 3.14 -31.08 -13.18
N SER A 376 1.97 -30.94 -12.54
CA SER A 376 1.39 -29.64 -12.16
C SER A 376 2.29 -28.83 -11.22
N ARG A 377 3.05 -29.50 -10.33
CA ARG A 377 4.06 -28.82 -9.51
C ARG A 377 5.27 -28.40 -10.34
N ALA A 378 5.75 -29.25 -11.24
CA ALA A 378 6.86 -28.96 -12.15
C ALA A 378 6.54 -27.76 -13.05
N GLN A 379 5.37 -27.73 -13.70
CA GLN A 379 4.90 -26.61 -14.52
C GLN A 379 4.88 -25.28 -13.75
N ARG A 380 4.31 -25.28 -12.54
CA ARG A 380 4.29 -24.08 -11.68
C ARG A 380 5.69 -23.64 -11.26
N ASN A 381 6.59 -24.59 -11.02
CA ASN A 381 7.96 -24.30 -10.66
C ASN A 381 8.77 -23.77 -11.86
N GLN A 382 8.63 -24.34 -13.05
CA GLN A 382 9.38 -23.94 -14.26
C GLN A 382 9.21 -22.45 -14.55
N ARG A 383 7.98 -21.94 -14.50
CA ARG A 383 7.71 -20.51 -14.68
C ARG A 383 8.40 -19.64 -13.62
N VAL A 384 8.36 -20.07 -12.37
CA VAL A 384 9.01 -19.35 -11.27
C VAL A 384 10.53 -19.38 -11.45
N HIS A 385 11.10 -20.53 -11.84
CA HIS A 385 12.53 -20.68 -12.11
C HIS A 385 12.98 -19.83 -13.29
N GLY A 386 12.24 -19.81 -14.41
CA GLY A 386 12.58 -18.96 -15.56
C GLY A 386 12.59 -17.47 -15.20
N LEU A 387 11.61 -17.01 -14.40
CA LEU A 387 11.60 -15.64 -13.89
C LEU A 387 12.78 -15.37 -12.93
N LEU A 388 13.11 -16.32 -12.05
CA LEU A 388 14.25 -16.17 -11.14
C LEU A 388 15.59 -16.17 -11.88
N ALA A 389 15.77 -17.01 -12.90
CA ALA A 389 16.95 -17.01 -13.76
C ALA A 389 17.09 -15.68 -14.51
N GLN A 390 16.00 -15.14 -15.06
CA GLN A 390 16.02 -13.80 -15.64
C GLN A 390 16.34 -12.72 -14.60
N ALA A 391 15.88 -12.86 -13.37
CA ALA A 391 16.20 -11.91 -12.29
C ALA A 391 17.68 -11.97 -11.91
N GLU A 392 18.28 -13.15 -11.91
CA GLU A 392 19.72 -13.34 -11.71
C GLU A 392 20.51 -12.77 -12.90
N GLU A 393 20.04 -12.93 -14.13
CA GLU A 393 20.67 -12.34 -15.32
C GLU A 393 20.60 -10.81 -15.33
N ASP A 394 19.41 -10.25 -15.12
CA ASP A 394 19.23 -8.79 -15.00
C ASP A 394 20.13 -8.22 -13.90
N ASP A 395 20.30 -8.96 -12.82
CA ASP A 395 21.14 -8.57 -11.71
C ASP A 395 22.64 -8.65 -12.02
N ARG A 396 23.11 -9.69 -12.72
CA ARG A 396 24.49 -9.77 -13.24
C ARG A 396 24.81 -8.59 -14.16
N ASN A 397 23.84 -8.15 -14.94
CA ASN A 397 23.98 -7.04 -15.87
C ASN A 397 23.69 -5.67 -15.24
N HIS A 398 23.63 -5.57 -13.91
CA HIS A 398 23.29 -4.33 -13.17
C HIS A 398 21.97 -3.66 -13.59
N ASN A 399 21.06 -4.42 -14.21
CA ASN A 399 19.74 -3.99 -14.63
C ASN A 399 18.75 -4.06 -13.46
N ALA A 400 18.90 -3.13 -12.50
CA ALA A 400 18.02 -3.04 -11.33
C ALA A 400 16.53 -2.96 -11.73
N ARG A 401 16.21 -2.31 -12.86
CA ARG A 401 14.84 -2.17 -13.35
C ARG A 401 14.22 -3.50 -13.77
N GLY A 402 14.97 -4.33 -14.49
CA GLY A 402 14.59 -5.68 -14.87
C GLY A 402 14.29 -6.54 -13.63
N LEU A 403 15.21 -6.53 -12.67
CA LEU A 403 15.06 -7.19 -11.37
C LEU A 403 13.77 -6.76 -10.66
N TYR A 404 13.51 -5.45 -10.53
CA TYR A 404 12.28 -4.94 -9.89
C TYR A 404 11.01 -5.33 -10.65
N SER A 405 11.04 -5.35 -11.99
CA SER A 405 9.94 -5.80 -12.82
C SER A 405 9.59 -7.26 -12.54
N ILE A 406 10.61 -8.11 -12.41
CA ILE A 406 10.43 -9.54 -12.10
C ILE A 406 9.92 -9.73 -10.68
N VAL A 407 10.49 -9.04 -9.69
CA VAL A 407 9.98 -9.08 -8.32
C VAL A 407 8.50 -8.68 -8.27
N ARG A 408 8.10 -7.67 -9.05
CA ARG A 408 6.69 -7.26 -9.15
C ARG A 408 5.81 -8.32 -9.81
N LYS A 409 6.33 -9.09 -10.78
CA LYS A 409 5.62 -10.22 -11.40
C LYS A 409 5.46 -11.41 -10.43
N LEU A 410 6.52 -11.74 -9.70
CA LEU A 410 6.55 -12.89 -8.77
C LEU A 410 5.80 -12.63 -7.46
N ALA A 411 5.92 -11.42 -6.93
CA ALA A 411 5.47 -11.04 -5.61
C ALA A 411 4.89 -9.61 -5.62
N PRO A 412 3.77 -9.38 -6.34
CA PRO A 412 3.20 -8.05 -6.50
C PRO A 412 2.77 -7.47 -5.15
N LYS A 413 3.01 -6.16 -4.94
CA LYS A 413 2.64 -5.45 -3.70
C LYS A 413 1.12 -5.47 -3.45
N GLN A 414 0.34 -5.43 -4.51
CA GLN A 414 -1.12 -5.53 -4.49
C GLN A 414 -1.51 -6.44 -5.65
N ARG A 415 -2.45 -7.36 -5.40
CA ARG A 415 -3.04 -8.18 -6.46
C ARG A 415 -3.80 -7.27 -7.43
N TYR A 416 -3.78 -7.61 -8.71
CA TYR A 416 -4.54 -6.85 -9.69
C TYR A 416 -6.02 -6.88 -9.34
N ARG A 417 -6.65 -5.71 -9.34
CA ARG A 417 -8.09 -5.51 -9.25
C ARG A 417 -8.49 -4.48 -10.32
N PRO A 418 -9.50 -4.78 -11.15
CA PRO A 418 -10.00 -3.79 -12.10
C PRO A 418 -10.72 -2.65 -11.36
N LEU A 419 -10.75 -1.46 -11.96
CA LEU A 419 -11.67 -0.40 -11.55
C LEU A 419 -13.10 -0.85 -11.86
N GLN A 420 -13.97 -0.84 -10.85
CA GLN A 420 -15.38 -1.21 -10.99
C GLN A 420 -16.22 -0.21 -10.21
N VAL A 421 -16.71 0.84 -10.87
CA VAL A 421 -17.45 1.88 -10.16
C VAL A 421 -18.78 1.31 -9.67
N LYS A 422 -19.09 1.59 -8.41
CA LYS A 422 -20.29 1.11 -7.74
C LYS A 422 -21.18 2.29 -7.37
N THR A 423 -22.48 2.06 -7.35
CA THR A 423 -23.45 2.97 -6.73
C THR A 423 -23.16 3.17 -5.23
N GLU A 424 -23.74 4.19 -4.61
CA GLU A 424 -23.68 4.40 -3.15
C GLU A 424 -24.16 3.20 -2.33
N LYS A 425 -25.12 2.43 -2.88
CA LYS A 425 -25.63 1.20 -2.27
C LYS A 425 -24.68 0.00 -2.44
N GLY A 426 -23.55 0.16 -3.11
CA GLY A 426 -22.52 -0.86 -3.34
C GLY A 426 -22.79 -1.79 -4.54
N ILE A 427 -23.75 -1.46 -5.41
CA ILE A 427 -24.09 -2.25 -6.60
C ILE A 427 -23.11 -1.91 -7.72
N CYS A 428 -22.55 -2.93 -8.39
CA CYS A 428 -21.73 -2.75 -9.59
C CYS A 428 -22.54 -2.11 -10.72
N LEU A 429 -22.03 -1.01 -11.26
CA LEU A 429 -22.58 -0.38 -12.45
C LEU A 429 -22.29 -1.21 -13.70
N SER A 430 -23.10 -1.05 -14.75
CA SER A 430 -22.78 -1.56 -16.09
C SER A 430 -21.60 -0.80 -16.69
N GLY A 431 -20.98 -1.33 -17.75
CA GLY A 431 -19.86 -0.64 -18.42
C GLY A 431 -20.21 0.78 -18.86
N ARG A 432 -21.42 0.97 -19.41
CA ARG A 432 -21.94 2.27 -19.85
C ARG A 432 -22.23 3.21 -18.68
N GLU A 433 -22.86 2.70 -17.62
CA GLU A 433 -23.12 3.45 -16.40
C GLU A 433 -21.82 3.90 -15.71
N GLU A 434 -20.79 3.04 -15.67
CA GLU A 434 -19.47 3.40 -15.16
C GLU A 434 -18.84 4.53 -15.99
N VAL A 435 -18.94 4.48 -17.32
CA VAL A 435 -18.42 5.52 -18.22
C VAL A 435 -19.15 6.85 -17.98
N ALA A 436 -20.48 6.82 -17.84
CA ALA A 436 -21.26 8.02 -17.52
C ALA A 436 -20.88 8.61 -16.14
N GLU A 437 -20.72 7.77 -15.12
CA GLU A 437 -20.32 8.20 -13.78
C GLU A 437 -18.89 8.77 -13.77
N LEU A 438 -17.96 8.14 -14.49
CA LEU A 438 -16.60 8.66 -14.66
C LEU A 438 -16.61 10.00 -15.41
N LYS A 439 -17.41 10.12 -16.47
CA LYS A 439 -17.57 11.38 -17.20
C LYS A 439 -18.10 12.48 -16.29
N ASN A 440 -19.19 12.23 -15.57
CA ASN A 440 -19.78 13.20 -14.64
C ASN A 440 -18.78 13.63 -13.55
N PHE A 441 -18.06 12.66 -12.97
CA PHE A 441 -17.03 12.95 -11.97
C PHE A 441 -15.91 13.83 -12.55
N PHE A 442 -15.34 13.45 -13.69
CA PHE A 442 -14.22 14.18 -14.27
C PHE A 442 -14.63 15.51 -14.90
N ASP A 443 -15.86 15.65 -15.41
CA ASP A 443 -16.45 16.94 -15.77
C ASP A 443 -16.46 17.86 -14.55
N GLY A 444 -16.95 17.38 -13.39
CA GLY A 444 -16.92 18.15 -12.14
C GLY A 444 -15.52 18.48 -11.64
N VAL A 445 -14.48 17.73 -12.02
CA VAL A 445 -13.08 17.98 -11.65
C VAL A 445 -12.42 18.97 -12.60
N PHE A 446 -12.50 18.75 -13.91
CA PHE A 446 -11.70 19.48 -14.90
C PHE A 446 -12.45 20.62 -15.59
N CYS A 447 -13.78 20.59 -15.60
CA CYS A 447 -14.62 21.55 -16.31
C CYS A 447 -15.27 22.52 -15.30
N GLY A 448 -15.44 23.75 -15.76
CA GLY A 448 -15.91 24.91 -15.01
C GLY A 448 -15.83 26.14 -15.90
N THR A 449 -16.19 27.32 -15.39
CA THR A 449 -16.13 28.56 -16.17
C THR A 449 -14.69 28.82 -16.68
N PRO A 450 -14.46 29.00 -17.98
CA PRO A 450 -13.14 29.35 -18.50
C PRO A 450 -12.72 30.72 -17.96
N GLU A 451 -11.61 30.78 -17.22
CA GLU A 451 -11.14 32.02 -16.58
C GLU A 451 -10.08 32.76 -17.40
N VAL A 452 -9.46 32.11 -18.40
CA VAL A 452 -8.27 32.63 -19.09
C VAL A 452 -8.31 32.31 -20.59
N SER A 453 -7.96 33.29 -21.42
CA SER A 453 -7.68 33.15 -22.85
C SER A 453 -6.18 33.16 -23.14
N VAL A 454 -5.76 32.60 -24.28
CA VAL A 454 -4.36 32.68 -24.70
C VAL A 454 -4.06 34.11 -25.17
N SER A 455 -3.06 34.75 -24.56
CA SER A 455 -2.61 36.08 -24.97
C SER A 455 -1.71 35.99 -26.22
N PRO A 456 -1.66 37.04 -27.06
CA PRO A 456 -0.64 37.17 -28.08
C PRO A 456 0.75 37.19 -27.47
N TRP A 457 1.73 36.56 -28.12
CA TRP A 457 3.12 36.66 -27.68
C TRP A 457 3.78 37.92 -28.23
N ASN A 458 4.57 38.58 -27.38
CA ASN A 458 5.39 39.73 -27.78
C ASN A 458 6.71 39.32 -28.43
N LYS A 459 7.26 38.17 -28.04
CA LYS A 459 8.48 37.58 -28.57
C LYS A 459 8.31 36.06 -28.68
N PRO A 460 8.20 35.52 -29.91
CA PRO A 460 8.10 34.09 -30.11
C PRO A 460 9.25 33.30 -29.50
N TYR A 461 8.97 32.08 -29.03
CA TYR A 461 9.98 31.12 -28.60
C TYR A 461 10.12 30.02 -29.65
N CYS A 462 11.31 29.89 -30.23
CA CYS A 462 11.67 28.81 -31.13
C CYS A 462 12.97 28.15 -30.63
N PRO A 463 12.95 26.87 -30.21
CA PRO A 463 14.15 26.12 -29.83
C PRO A 463 14.93 25.68 -31.07
N ASP A 464 16.25 25.64 -30.99
CA ASP A 464 17.08 25.11 -32.08
C ASP A 464 16.85 23.59 -32.31
N VAL A 465 17.24 23.11 -33.50
CA VAL A 465 17.07 21.73 -33.93
C VAL A 465 17.79 20.74 -33.00
N GLU A 466 18.98 21.07 -32.50
CA GLU A 466 19.75 20.17 -31.63
C GLU A 466 19.17 20.07 -30.22
N ALA A 467 18.56 21.13 -29.70
CA ALA A 467 17.83 21.15 -28.45
C ALA A 467 16.61 20.23 -28.53
N ILE A 468 15.90 20.23 -29.66
CA ILE A 468 14.80 19.30 -29.93
C ILE A 468 15.33 17.86 -30.04
N ALA A 469 16.39 17.61 -30.80
CA ALA A 469 17.00 16.29 -30.94
C ALA A 469 17.45 15.74 -29.57
N THR A 470 18.06 16.59 -28.74
CA THR A 470 18.43 16.29 -27.36
C THR A 470 17.20 15.97 -26.50
N ALA A 471 16.10 16.72 -26.64
CA ALA A 471 14.87 16.45 -25.92
C ALA A 471 14.24 15.10 -26.30
N LEU A 472 14.26 14.74 -27.59
CA LEU A 472 13.84 13.43 -28.10
C LEU A 472 14.71 12.30 -27.55
N ARG A 473 16.05 12.44 -27.58
CA ARG A 473 16.99 11.45 -27.00
C ARG A 473 16.81 11.27 -25.48
N LYS A 474 16.28 12.29 -24.77
CA LYS A 474 15.93 12.22 -23.34
C LYS A 474 14.58 11.54 -23.05
N LEU A 475 13.81 11.12 -24.06
CA LEU A 475 12.56 10.40 -23.84
C LEU A 475 12.79 9.08 -23.07
N PRO A 476 11.90 8.71 -22.16
CA PRO A 476 12.07 7.47 -21.39
C PRO A 476 11.61 6.25 -22.22
N ALA A 477 12.57 5.44 -22.70
CA ALA A 477 12.37 4.35 -23.66
C ALA A 477 11.26 3.34 -23.29
N HIS A 478 11.08 3.09 -21.99
CA HIS A 478 10.19 2.04 -21.47
C HIS A 478 8.86 2.59 -20.91
N LYS A 479 8.56 3.88 -21.04
CA LYS A 479 7.28 4.43 -20.60
C LYS A 479 6.22 4.21 -21.66
N ALA A 480 4.99 4.01 -21.20
CA ALA A 480 3.83 3.90 -22.08
C ALA A 480 3.59 5.23 -22.81
N VAL A 481 3.07 5.12 -24.02
CA VAL A 481 2.66 6.21 -24.92
C VAL A 481 1.17 6.01 -25.28
N PRO A 482 0.48 7.03 -25.81
CA PRO A 482 -0.85 6.84 -26.39
C PRO A 482 -0.88 5.70 -27.42
N GLN A 483 -1.99 4.97 -27.53
CA GLN A 483 -2.11 3.85 -28.47
C GLN A 483 -1.96 4.26 -29.95
N CYS A 484 -2.19 5.54 -30.24
CA CYS A 484 -2.03 6.14 -31.56
C CYS A 484 -0.59 6.56 -31.87
N CYS A 485 0.39 6.33 -30.99
CA CYS A 485 1.78 6.74 -31.16
C CYS A 485 2.73 5.54 -31.20
N ALA A 486 3.84 5.66 -31.94
CA ALA A 486 4.97 4.75 -31.82
C ALA A 486 5.57 4.82 -30.40
N PRO A 487 6.15 3.71 -29.88
CA PRO A 487 6.74 3.69 -28.55
C PRO A 487 7.95 4.62 -28.45
N SER A 488 8.21 5.17 -27.26
CA SER A 488 9.23 6.22 -27.07
C SER A 488 10.61 5.83 -27.61
N LEU A 489 11.00 4.56 -27.57
CA LEU A 489 12.27 4.08 -28.12
C LEU A 489 12.42 4.36 -29.64
N VAL A 490 11.34 4.30 -30.42
CA VAL A 490 11.38 4.59 -31.87
C VAL A 490 11.63 6.09 -32.10
N TRP A 491 10.95 6.95 -31.33
CA TRP A 491 11.19 8.40 -31.35
C TRP A 491 12.62 8.77 -30.98
N LYS A 492 13.25 8.01 -30.07
CA LYS A 492 14.66 8.22 -29.68
C LYS A 492 15.62 7.84 -30.79
N ALA A 493 15.38 6.70 -31.43
CA ALA A 493 16.17 6.22 -32.55
C ALA A 493 16.11 7.20 -33.74
N CYS A 494 14.93 7.74 -34.02
CA CYS A 494 14.72 8.70 -35.12
C CYS A 494 14.94 10.17 -34.71
N ALA A 495 15.58 10.45 -33.57
CA ALA A 495 15.63 11.80 -33.00
C ALA A 495 16.20 12.86 -33.96
N THR A 496 17.26 12.53 -34.69
CA THR A 496 17.92 13.47 -35.63
C THR A 496 17.03 13.78 -36.83
N ALA A 497 16.33 12.80 -37.39
CA ALA A 497 15.42 13.01 -38.53
C ALA A 497 14.12 13.71 -38.11
N LEU A 498 13.64 13.49 -36.89
CA LEU A 498 12.40 14.08 -36.37
C LEU A 498 12.56 15.56 -35.97
N ALA A 499 13.76 15.96 -35.54
CA ALA A 499 13.98 17.29 -34.95
C ALA A 499 13.69 18.46 -35.90
N PRO A 500 14.09 18.43 -37.19
CA PRO A 500 13.76 19.49 -38.14
C PRO A 500 12.25 19.73 -38.31
N TYR A 501 11.44 18.66 -38.36
CA TYR A 501 9.98 18.79 -38.49
C TYR A 501 9.34 19.45 -37.26
N ILE A 502 9.79 19.06 -36.05
CA ILE A 502 9.32 19.69 -34.82
C ILE A 502 9.78 21.15 -34.74
N HIS A 503 11.00 21.46 -35.21
CA HIS A 503 11.52 22.83 -35.28
C HIS A 503 10.69 23.70 -36.23
N ALA A 504 10.42 23.21 -37.44
CA ALA A 504 9.57 23.89 -38.41
C ALA A 504 8.18 24.20 -37.84
N THR A 505 7.60 23.30 -37.04
CA THR A 505 6.32 23.59 -36.35
C THR A 505 6.43 24.77 -35.37
N PHE A 506 7.58 24.98 -34.70
CA PHE A 506 7.81 26.18 -33.89
C PHE A 506 8.03 27.43 -34.74
N GLU A 507 8.69 27.30 -35.90
CA GLU A 507 8.86 28.39 -36.86
C GLU A 507 7.51 28.84 -37.42
N ASP A 508 6.68 27.92 -37.91
CA ASP A 508 5.32 28.19 -38.38
C ASP A 508 4.47 28.85 -37.29
N MET A 509 4.56 28.34 -36.05
CA MET A 509 3.89 28.99 -34.93
C MET A 509 4.40 30.42 -34.75
N SER A 510 5.73 30.64 -34.86
CA SER A 510 6.43 31.93 -34.66
C SER A 510 5.98 33.07 -35.57
N GLU A 511 5.41 32.74 -36.72
CA GLU A 511 4.82 33.70 -37.66
C GLU A 511 3.41 34.16 -37.27
N MET A 512 2.73 33.43 -36.38
CA MET A 512 1.37 33.74 -35.95
C MET A 512 1.35 34.81 -34.85
N HIS A 513 0.27 35.60 -34.77
CA HIS A 513 0.11 36.57 -33.68
C HIS A 513 -0.13 35.92 -32.31
N THR A 514 -0.83 34.78 -32.30
CA THR A 514 -1.12 33.99 -31.09
C THR A 514 -0.62 32.55 -31.30
N PRO A 515 0.13 31.97 -30.36
CA PRO A 515 0.70 30.64 -30.55
C PRO A 515 -0.39 29.57 -30.65
N MET A 516 -0.37 28.79 -31.73
CA MET A 516 -1.31 27.68 -31.98
C MET A 516 -0.62 26.32 -31.86
N VAL A 517 -0.61 25.77 -30.65
CA VAL A 517 -0.04 24.43 -30.42
C VAL A 517 -0.92 23.34 -31.05
N PRO A 518 -0.36 22.41 -31.86
CA PRO A 518 -1.11 21.32 -32.46
C PRO A 518 -1.86 20.48 -31.42
N ASN A 519 -3.12 20.14 -31.70
CA ASN A 519 -3.96 19.30 -30.81
C ASN A 519 -3.24 17.99 -30.45
N ARG A 520 -2.58 17.36 -31.43
CA ARG A 520 -1.78 16.15 -31.24
C ARG A 520 -0.76 16.27 -30.11
N TRP A 521 -0.15 17.44 -29.91
CA TRP A 521 0.86 17.67 -28.87
C TRP A 521 0.28 18.05 -27.51
N LYS A 522 -0.87 18.74 -27.48
CA LYS A 522 -1.49 19.22 -26.23
C LYS A 522 -2.56 18.28 -25.66
N ASP A 523 -3.15 17.40 -26.47
CA ASP A 523 -4.14 16.44 -26.00
C ASP A 523 -3.54 15.38 -25.06
N GLY A 524 -4.38 14.84 -24.19
CA GLY A 524 -4.02 13.88 -23.15
C GLY A 524 -4.82 12.58 -23.26
N TRP A 525 -4.16 11.45 -23.44
CA TRP A 525 -4.80 10.13 -23.40
C TRP A 525 -4.75 9.58 -21.98
N MET A 526 -5.86 9.66 -21.27
CA MET A 526 -5.90 9.38 -19.84
C MET A 526 -5.88 7.89 -19.54
N VAL A 527 -4.97 7.50 -18.66
CA VAL A 527 -4.91 6.18 -18.02
C VAL A 527 -5.28 6.33 -16.56
N LEU A 528 -6.34 5.63 -16.15
CA LEU A 528 -6.84 5.64 -14.78
C LEU A 528 -6.01 4.69 -13.90
N ALA A 529 -5.02 5.24 -13.19
CA ALA A 529 -4.11 4.46 -12.36
C ALA A 529 -4.69 4.22 -10.94
N PRO A 530 -4.78 2.97 -10.46
CA PRO A 530 -5.27 2.66 -9.12
C PRO A 530 -4.51 3.40 -8.00
N LYS A 531 -5.24 4.06 -7.08
CA LYS A 531 -4.65 4.51 -5.81
C LYS A 531 -4.41 3.30 -4.91
N ALA A 532 -3.20 3.21 -4.35
CA ALA A 532 -2.80 2.07 -3.53
C ALA A 532 -3.72 1.92 -2.29
N GLY A 533 -4.14 0.68 -2.01
CA GLY A 533 -4.98 0.36 -0.85
C GLY A 533 -6.43 0.84 -0.95
N LYS A 534 -6.86 1.46 -2.05
CA LYS A 534 -8.26 1.82 -2.27
C LYS A 534 -9.07 0.64 -2.82
N PRO A 535 -10.38 0.55 -2.53
CA PRO A 535 -11.23 -0.54 -3.02
C PRO A 535 -11.38 -0.56 -4.55
N LEU A 536 -11.14 0.57 -5.23
CA LEU A 536 -11.34 0.78 -6.66
C LEU A 536 -12.82 0.65 -7.05
N CYS A 537 -13.68 1.20 -6.20
CA CYS A 537 -15.13 1.20 -6.41
C CYS A 537 -15.72 2.59 -6.69
N ARG A 538 -14.90 3.64 -6.64
CA ARG A 538 -15.30 5.03 -6.88
C ARG A 538 -14.41 5.68 -7.92
N ALA A 539 -14.94 6.66 -8.65
CA ALA A 539 -14.16 7.46 -9.60
C ALA A 539 -12.95 8.15 -8.97
N CYS A 540 -13.07 8.61 -7.71
CA CYS A 540 -11.94 9.22 -6.98
C CYS A 540 -10.87 8.22 -6.48
N ASP A 541 -11.06 6.91 -6.64
CA ASP A 541 -10.09 5.87 -6.22
C ASP A 541 -8.96 5.69 -7.23
N VAL A 542 -8.99 6.40 -8.36
CA VAL A 542 -7.94 6.39 -9.38
C VAL A 542 -7.24 7.74 -9.50
N ARG A 543 -6.04 7.72 -10.08
CA ARG A 543 -5.29 8.89 -10.51
C ARG A 543 -5.44 9.06 -12.02
N PRO A 544 -5.90 10.22 -12.50
CA PRO A 544 -5.96 10.52 -13.93
C PRO A 544 -4.56 10.80 -14.49
N LEU A 545 -3.89 9.84 -15.13
CA LEU A 545 -2.59 10.07 -15.77
C LEU A 545 -2.77 10.37 -17.26
N ALA A 546 -2.49 11.58 -17.71
CA ALA A 546 -2.54 11.96 -19.11
C ALA A 546 -1.25 11.56 -19.85
N LEU A 547 -1.33 10.54 -20.70
CA LEU A 547 -0.25 10.22 -21.64
C LEU A 547 -0.25 11.27 -22.75
N GLN A 548 0.95 11.72 -23.14
CA GLN A 548 1.15 12.72 -24.19
C GLN A 548 1.85 12.07 -25.38
N ASP A 549 1.60 12.62 -26.57
CA ASP A 549 2.38 12.33 -27.75
C ASP A 549 3.89 12.53 -27.48
N PRO A 550 4.77 11.60 -27.88
CA PRO A 550 6.20 11.71 -27.58
C PRO A 550 6.89 12.92 -28.24
N GLY A 551 6.45 13.33 -29.44
CA GLY A 551 6.91 14.54 -30.12
C GLY A 551 6.52 15.78 -29.32
N GLY A 552 5.23 15.90 -28.97
CA GLY A 552 4.75 16.99 -28.11
C GLY A 552 5.43 17.03 -26.73
N LYS A 553 5.79 15.87 -26.18
CA LYS A 553 6.54 15.75 -24.92
C LYS A 553 8.00 16.20 -25.03
N ALA A 554 8.63 15.99 -26.19
CA ALA A 554 9.96 16.51 -26.48
C ALA A 554 9.90 18.03 -26.70
N ALA A 555 8.93 18.51 -27.47
CA ALA A 555 8.68 19.94 -27.69
C ALA A 555 8.46 20.69 -26.37
N ILE A 556 7.54 20.24 -25.50
CA ILE A 556 7.31 20.94 -24.22
C ILE A 556 8.47 20.81 -23.22
N ARG A 557 9.42 19.88 -23.46
CA ARG A 557 10.65 19.79 -22.65
C ARG A 557 11.62 20.90 -22.98
N THR A 558 11.73 21.36 -24.23
CA THR A 558 12.58 22.51 -24.57
C THR A 558 12.05 23.76 -23.86
N VAL A 559 10.73 23.98 -23.87
CA VAL A 559 10.06 25.04 -23.09
C VAL A 559 10.36 24.92 -21.60
N LYS A 560 10.27 23.71 -21.02
CA LYS A 560 10.61 23.46 -19.61
C LYS A 560 12.07 23.84 -19.31
N ASP A 561 12.99 23.47 -20.19
CA ASP A 561 14.41 23.73 -19.99
C ASP A 561 14.73 25.23 -20.14
N ALA A 562 13.99 25.96 -21.01
CA ALA A 562 14.08 27.40 -21.15
C ALA A 562 13.58 28.19 -19.93
N ILE A 563 12.50 27.75 -19.27
CA ILE A 563 11.98 28.44 -18.06
C ILE A 563 12.71 28.06 -16.78
N GLN A 564 13.47 26.95 -16.77
CA GLN A 564 14.10 26.41 -15.55
C GLN A 564 14.94 27.45 -14.77
N PRO A 565 15.79 28.30 -15.40
CA PRO A 565 16.61 29.27 -14.67
C PRO A 565 15.77 30.28 -13.88
N TYR A 566 14.67 30.76 -14.47
CA TYR A 566 13.75 31.70 -13.81
C TYR A 566 13.10 31.08 -12.58
N VAL A 567 12.69 29.81 -12.69
CA VAL A 567 12.06 29.09 -11.57
C VAL A 567 13.07 28.76 -10.48
N ASP A 568 14.30 28.37 -10.85
CA ASP A 568 15.36 28.10 -9.88
C ASP A 568 15.68 29.35 -9.04
N GLU A 569 15.76 30.52 -9.66
CA GLU A 569 15.96 31.81 -8.96
C GLU A 569 14.74 32.20 -8.12
N TYR A 570 13.54 32.14 -8.69
CA TYR A 570 12.29 32.48 -8.00
C TYR A 570 12.05 31.63 -6.75
N MET A 571 12.52 30.38 -6.74
CA MET A 571 12.32 29.42 -5.66
C MET A 571 13.49 29.32 -4.68
N LYS A 572 14.56 30.10 -4.87
CA LYS A 572 15.83 29.99 -4.14
C LYS A 572 15.66 29.87 -2.62
N PHE A 573 14.79 30.68 -2.02
CA PHE A 573 14.54 30.73 -0.57
C PHE A 573 13.22 30.08 -0.13
N ILE A 574 12.40 29.60 -1.06
CA ILE A 574 11.08 29.04 -0.74
C ILE A 574 11.25 27.60 -0.23
N PRO A 575 10.68 27.19 0.92
CA PRO A 575 10.83 25.84 1.50
C PRO A 575 9.95 24.80 0.79
N GLN A 576 9.93 24.81 -0.54
CA GLN A 576 9.35 23.78 -1.40
C GLN A 576 10.47 22.85 -1.88
N TYR A 577 10.39 21.57 -1.52
CA TYR A 577 11.46 20.60 -1.77
C TYR A 577 11.18 19.66 -2.94
N ALA A 578 9.96 19.64 -3.48
CA ALA A 578 9.63 18.82 -4.64
C ALA A 578 9.98 19.49 -5.96
N TYR A 579 10.28 18.66 -6.97
CA TYR A 579 10.44 19.04 -8.38
C TYR A 579 11.58 20.02 -8.73
N LEU A 580 12.40 20.41 -7.74
CA LEU A 580 13.54 21.29 -7.89
C LEU A 580 14.86 20.52 -7.84
N ARG A 581 15.90 21.08 -8.46
CA ARG A 581 17.25 20.50 -8.46
C ARG A 581 17.85 20.56 -7.05
N ASN A 582 18.63 19.55 -6.69
CA ASN A 582 19.30 19.42 -5.39
C ASN A 582 18.38 19.44 -4.16
N ARG A 583 17.05 19.32 -4.35
CA ARG A 583 16.06 19.19 -3.27
C ARG A 583 15.41 17.82 -3.32
N ASP A 584 15.21 17.24 -2.15
CA ASP A 584 14.60 15.93 -2.00
C ASP A 584 13.77 15.85 -0.71
N GLY A 585 13.03 14.75 -0.56
CA GLY A 585 12.17 14.55 0.60
C GLY A 585 12.91 14.41 1.94
N GLN A 586 14.23 14.16 1.93
CA GLN A 586 15.01 14.15 3.18
C GLN A 586 15.17 15.57 3.75
N LEU A 587 15.19 16.60 2.91
CA LEU A 587 15.24 17.99 3.38
C LEU A 587 13.98 18.35 4.17
N ALA A 588 12.81 18.01 3.64
CA ALA A 588 11.53 18.18 4.35
C ALA A 588 11.50 17.40 5.67
N ILE A 589 11.97 16.14 5.66
CA ILE A 589 12.08 15.31 6.87
C ILE A 589 12.97 15.98 7.93
N LEU A 590 14.15 16.48 7.55
CA LEU A 590 15.06 17.11 8.50
C LEU A 590 14.48 18.37 9.13
N ARG A 591 13.79 19.18 8.33
CA ARG A 591 13.11 20.39 8.81
C ARG A 591 12.01 20.06 9.81
N ALA A 592 11.14 19.09 9.48
CA ALA A 592 10.13 18.60 10.41
C ALA A 592 10.74 18.01 11.69
N CYS A 593 11.78 17.19 11.58
CA CYS A 593 12.46 16.59 12.74
C CYS A 593 13.11 17.65 13.64
N ALA A 594 13.71 18.70 13.08
CA ALA A 594 14.28 19.81 13.83
C ALA A 594 13.21 20.46 14.73
N HIS A 595 12.04 20.78 14.17
CA HIS A 595 10.89 21.30 14.92
C HIS A 595 10.39 20.34 16.00
N LEU A 596 10.16 19.07 15.64
CA LEU A 596 9.66 18.06 16.57
C LEU A 596 10.59 17.89 17.78
N ARG A 597 11.91 17.88 17.54
CA ARG A 597 12.93 17.82 18.59
C ARG A 597 12.93 19.08 19.44
N GLN A 598 12.95 20.26 18.84
CA GLN A 598 12.92 21.54 19.54
C GLN A 598 11.71 21.63 20.50
N VAL A 599 10.51 21.33 20.01
CA VAL A 599 9.28 21.35 20.83
C VAL A 599 9.34 20.30 21.94
N ARG A 600 9.85 19.10 21.65
CA ARG A 600 10.03 18.05 22.67
C ARG A 600 10.94 18.53 23.80
N ASP A 601 12.06 19.17 23.45
CA ASP A 601 13.06 19.64 24.40
C ASP A 601 12.52 20.83 25.22
N MET A 602 11.83 21.78 24.58
CA MET A 602 11.12 22.87 25.26
C MET A 602 10.13 22.36 26.30
N VAL A 603 9.29 21.38 25.94
CA VAL A 603 8.30 20.80 26.85
C VAL A 603 8.96 19.96 27.94
N ALA A 604 10.07 19.27 27.64
CA ALA A 604 10.85 18.55 28.64
C ALA A 604 11.44 19.50 29.70
N GLY A 605 11.88 20.69 29.28
CA GLY A 605 12.37 21.75 30.17
C GLY A 605 11.31 22.30 31.13
N GLN A 606 10.01 22.14 30.83
CA GLN A 606 8.92 22.55 31.73
C GLN A 606 8.55 21.52 32.80
N LYS A 607 9.24 20.38 32.86
CA LYS A 607 9.02 19.39 33.92
C LYS A 607 9.34 20.02 35.28
N TYR A 608 8.35 20.01 36.16
CA TYR A 608 8.51 20.50 37.51
C TYR A 608 9.20 19.44 38.37
N THR A 609 10.46 19.68 38.75
CA THR A 609 11.14 18.91 39.78
C THR A 609 11.47 19.82 40.96
N VAL A 610 11.53 19.25 42.16
CA VAL A 610 11.86 20.00 43.39
C VAL A 610 13.25 20.66 43.27
N HIS A 611 14.20 19.99 42.59
CA HIS A 611 15.54 20.54 42.28
C HIS A 611 15.46 21.75 41.38
N ASN A 612 14.72 21.67 40.27
CA ASN A 612 14.56 22.80 39.34
C ASN A 612 13.94 24.03 40.03
N TYR A 613 12.96 23.82 40.94
CA TYR A 613 12.35 24.91 41.69
C TYR A 613 13.34 25.63 42.62
N ARG A 614 14.18 24.87 43.35
CA ARG A 614 15.21 25.42 44.23
C ARG A 614 16.33 26.13 43.45
N ASP A 615 16.65 25.64 42.26
CA ASP A 615 17.59 26.28 41.32
C ASP A 615 16.97 27.50 40.60
N GLY A 616 15.84 28.04 41.07
CA GLY A 616 15.20 29.24 40.54
C GLY A 616 14.51 29.08 39.18
N HIS A 617 14.34 27.85 38.67
CA HIS A 617 13.68 27.64 37.38
C HIS A 617 12.19 27.96 37.48
N ARG A 618 11.74 28.95 36.70
CA ARG A 618 10.33 29.32 36.60
C ARG A 618 9.67 28.61 35.43
N ARG A 619 8.51 28.00 35.68
CA ARG A 619 7.67 27.43 34.62
C ARG A 619 7.06 28.55 33.80
N LEU A 620 7.05 28.37 32.48
CA LEU A 620 6.38 29.29 31.56
C LEU A 620 4.86 29.18 31.72
N ALA A 621 4.16 30.26 31.39
CA ALA A 621 2.70 30.28 31.37
C ALA A 621 2.17 29.24 30.38
N LEU A 622 2.73 29.21 29.17
CA LEU A 622 2.49 28.19 28.17
C LEU A 622 3.74 28.08 27.30
N CYS A 623 4.13 26.87 26.91
CA CYS A 623 5.08 26.66 25.84
C CYS A 623 4.79 25.35 25.12
N GLY A 624 5.42 25.13 23.97
CA GLY A 624 5.30 23.88 23.22
C GLY A 624 5.34 24.11 21.73
N GLY A 625 4.49 23.39 21.01
CA GLY A 625 4.41 23.53 19.56
C GLY A 625 3.15 22.94 18.94
N LEU A 626 2.88 23.44 17.75
CA LEU A 626 1.84 22.98 16.86
C LEU A 626 2.44 22.60 15.52
N ALA A 627 1.86 21.58 14.88
CA ALA A 627 2.10 21.30 13.47
C ALA A 627 0.77 21.01 12.78
N LEU A 628 0.44 21.80 11.76
CA LEU A 628 -0.71 21.61 10.89
C LEU A 628 -0.24 20.89 9.63
N SER A 629 -0.71 19.66 9.44
CA SER A 629 -0.47 18.89 8.21
C SER A 629 -1.69 18.98 7.31
N LEU A 630 -1.56 19.60 6.14
CA LEU A 630 -2.63 19.82 5.16
C LEU A 630 -2.46 18.88 3.96
N ASP A 631 -3.58 18.30 3.52
CA ASP A 631 -3.67 17.52 2.28
C ASP A 631 -4.67 18.20 1.33
N LEU A 632 -4.26 18.40 0.08
CA LEU A 632 -5.10 18.99 -0.97
C LEU A 632 -5.81 17.90 -1.79
N ARG A 633 -7.09 18.11 -2.09
CA ARG A 633 -7.87 17.22 -2.96
C ARG A 633 -7.56 17.52 -4.42
N MET A 634 -6.92 16.56 -5.09
CA MET A 634 -6.71 16.58 -6.55
C MET A 634 -6.00 17.86 -7.02
N ALA A 635 -4.96 18.28 -6.29
CA ALA A 635 -4.31 19.59 -6.40
C ALA A 635 -3.96 19.99 -7.84
N PHE A 636 -3.39 19.06 -8.63
CA PHE A 636 -3.04 19.31 -10.02
C PHE A 636 -4.28 19.43 -10.92
N ASP A 637 -5.33 18.68 -10.63
CA ASP A 637 -6.50 18.54 -11.50
C ASP A 637 -7.47 19.73 -11.37
N VAL A 638 -7.52 20.36 -10.18
CA VAL A 638 -8.44 21.48 -9.88
C VAL A 638 -7.78 22.86 -9.93
N LEU A 639 -6.47 22.92 -10.17
CA LEU A 639 -5.69 24.17 -10.13
C LEU A 639 -6.24 25.23 -11.10
N PRO A 640 -6.64 26.42 -10.62
CA PRO A 640 -7.15 27.49 -11.50
C PRO A 640 -6.07 28.01 -12.46
N ARG A 641 -6.44 28.16 -13.74
CA ARG A 641 -5.50 28.64 -14.79
C ARG A 641 -5.09 30.09 -14.59
N ARG A 642 -5.94 30.92 -13.99
CA ARG A 642 -5.60 32.30 -13.60
C ARG A 642 -4.42 32.35 -12.63
N LEU A 643 -4.38 31.40 -11.69
CA LEU A 643 -3.30 31.29 -10.72
C LEU A 643 -2.02 30.78 -11.38
N VAL A 644 -2.13 29.84 -12.33
CA VAL A 644 -0.99 29.41 -13.15
C VAL A 644 -0.37 30.59 -13.88
N GLU A 645 -1.17 31.35 -14.62
CA GLU A 645 -0.68 32.50 -15.40
C GLU A 645 -0.02 33.56 -14.51
N ARG A 646 -0.69 33.97 -13.42
CA ARG A 646 -0.12 34.89 -12.42
C ARG A 646 1.22 34.38 -11.89
N SER A 647 1.29 33.10 -11.53
CA SER A 647 2.49 32.52 -10.92
C SER A 647 3.67 32.46 -11.89
N LEU A 648 3.42 32.28 -13.19
CA LEU A 648 4.48 32.34 -14.21
C LEU A 648 5.02 33.78 -14.36
N ARG A 649 4.14 34.79 -14.31
CA ARG A 649 4.54 36.22 -14.32
C ARG A 649 5.30 36.61 -13.05
N ASP A 650 4.87 36.14 -11.89
CA ASP A 650 5.55 36.37 -10.61
C ASP A 650 6.97 35.78 -10.59
N ALA A 651 7.16 34.63 -11.27
CA ALA A 651 8.47 34.01 -11.50
C ALA A 651 9.34 34.74 -12.55
N LYS A 652 8.87 35.87 -13.10
CA LYS A 652 9.56 36.68 -14.11
C LYS A 652 9.89 35.91 -15.40
N ILE A 653 9.05 34.93 -15.75
CA ILE A 653 9.18 34.20 -17.01
C ILE A 653 8.78 35.15 -18.17
N PRO A 654 9.50 35.15 -19.30
CA PRO A 654 9.15 35.98 -20.46
C PRO A 654 7.73 35.71 -21.00
N GLU A 655 7.02 36.78 -21.35
CA GLU A 655 5.61 36.74 -21.79
C GLU A 655 5.35 35.82 -22.99
N GLY A 656 6.27 35.73 -23.95
CA GLY A 656 6.16 34.80 -25.07
C GLY A 656 6.16 33.32 -24.63
N LEU A 657 6.97 32.97 -23.63
CA LEU A 657 6.98 31.63 -23.03
C LEU A 657 5.70 31.38 -22.22
N ILE A 658 5.19 32.39 -21.48
CA ILE A 658 3.91 32.28 -20.76
C ILE A 658 2.77 32.00 -21.75
N SER A 659 2.67 32.80 -22.81
CA SER A 659 1.64 32.66 -23.86
C SER A 659 1.68 31.27 -24.48
N LEU A 660 2.88 30.76 -24.79
CA LEU A 660 3.07 29.41 -25.32
C LEU A 660 2.67 28.31 -24.32
N ILE A 661 3.02 28.45 -23.04
CA ILE A 661 2.60 27.51 -21.98
C ILE A 661 1.08 27.50 -21.84
N MET A 662 0.44 28.67 -21.88
CA MET A 662 -1.00 28.80 -21.82
C MET A 662 -1.68 28.20 -23.05
N ALA A 663 -1.11 28.37 -24.25
CA ALA A 663 -1.58 27.69 -25.48
C ALA A 663 -1.50 26.16 -25.40
N TRP A 664 -0.54 25.63 -24.63
CA TRP A 664 -0.47 24.20 -24.34
C TRP A 664 -1.57 23.73 -23.39
N LEU A 665 -2.04 24.58 -22.47
CA LEU A 665 -3.06 24.22 -21.48
C LEU A 665 -4.47 24.43 -22.03
N VAL A 666 -4.72 25.57 -22.67
CA VAL A 666 -6.02 25.99 -23.21
C VAL A 666 -6.36 25.24 -24.50
N GLY A 667 -7.62 24.79 -24.61
CA GLY A 667 -8.09 24.04 -25.79
C GLY A 667 -7.49 22.64 -25.94
N SER A 668 -6.92 22.07 -24.87
CA SER A 668 -6.53 20.65 -24.86
C SER A 668 -7.74 19.75 -24.60
N SER A 669 -7.71 18.53 -25.14
CA SER A 669 -8.72 17.50 -24.92
C SER A 669 -8.14 16.30 -24.17
N TYR A 670 -8.94 15.73 -23.26
CA TYR A 670 -8.61 14.52 -22.52
C TYR A 670 -9.45 13.35 -23.02
N HIS A 671 -8.81 12.33 -23.59
CA HIS A 671 -9.46 11.13 -24.12
C HIS A 671 -9.38 10.00 -23.11
N ILE A 672 -10.52 9.46 -22.69
CA ILE A 672 -10.61 8.38 -21.70
C ILE A 672 -11.29 7.18 -22.34
N THR A 673 -10.67 6.00 -22.19
CA THR A 673 -11.27 4.72 -22.62
C THR A 673 -11.49 3.84 -21.41
N HIS A 674 -12.74 3.46 -21.15
CA HIS A 674 -13.12 2.61 -20.02
C HIS A 674 -14.23 1.66 -20.42
N ALA A 675 -14.19 0.42 -19.92
CA ALA A 675 -15.20 -0.60 -20.19
C ALA A 675 -15.57 -0.81 -21.68
N GLY A 676 -14.62 -0.60 -22.60
CA GLY A 676 -14.84 -0.77 -24.04
C GLY A 676 -15.38 0.46 -24.78
N ASP A 677 -15.85 1.47 -24.04
CA ASP A 677 -16.30 2.76 -24.58
C ASP A 677 -15.25 3.86 -24.35
N ALA A 678 -15.44 5.00 -24.99
CA ALA A 678 -14.59 6.18 -24.84
C ALA A 678 -15.40 7.46 -24.73
N PHE A 679 -14.86 8.44 -24.02
CA PHE A 679 -15.39 9.80 -23.96
C PHE A 679 -14.24 10.81 -23.93
N THR A 680 -14.55 12.04 -24.31
CA THR A 680 -13.59 13.15 -24.35
C THR A 680 -14.07 14.29 -23.45
N LEU A 681 -13.14 14.94 -22.77
CA LEU A 681 -13.36 16.12 -21.95
C LEU A 681 -12.48 17.27 -22.44
N THR A 682 -12.95 18.50 -22.31
CA THR A 682 -12.15 19.70 -22.60
C THR A 682 -11.88 20.43 -21.28
N PRO A 683 -10.77 20.14 -20.57
CA PRO A 683 -10.45 20.78 -19.31
C PRO A 683 -10.40 22.31 -19.42
N THR A 684 -11.02 23.01 -18.48
CA THR A 684 -10.93 24.47 -18.33
C THR A 684 -10.05 24.89 -17.15
N ARG A 685 -9.75 23.97 -16.23
CA ARG A 685 -8.79 24.12 -15.13
C ARG A 685 -7.84 22.93 -15.04
N GLY A 686 -6.87 23.03 -14.14
CA GLY A 686 -5.89 22.01 -13.86
C GLY A 686 -4.69 22.00 -14.80
N ILE A 687 -3.69 21.23 -14.41
CA ILE A 687 -2.46 20.91 -15.15
C ILE A 687 -2.32 19.40 -15.29
N ARG A 688 -1.80 18.95 -16.43
CA ARG A 688 -1.74 17.53 -16.80
C ARG A 688 -0.82 16.69 -15.91
N GLN A 689 -1.36 15.72 -15.19
CA GLN A 689 -0.53 14.68 -14.54
C GLN A 689 0.13 13.79 -15.60
N GLY A 690 1.48 13.74 -15.60
CA GLY A 690 2.25 12.97 -16.59
C GLY A 690 2.96 13.84 -17.64
N CYS A 691 2.59 15.12 -17.71
CA CYS A 691 3.31 16.13 -18.47
C CYS A 691 4.65 16.47 -17.78
N VAL A 692 5.69 16.72 -18.59
CA VAL A 692 7.04 17.03 -18.07
C VAL A 692 7.14 18.44 -17.49
N LEU A 693 6.31 19.37 -17.97
CA LEU A 693 6.31 20.77 -17.55
C LEU A 693 5.45 21.01 -16.29
N SER A 694 4.34 20.28 -16.12
CA SER A 694 3.39 20.49 -15.02
C SER A 694 3.99 20.52 -13.61
N PRO A 695 4.97 19.67 -13.24
CA PRO A 695 5.62 19.78 -11.94
C PRO A 695 6.31 21.13 -11.71
N LEU A 696 6.91 21.72 -12.75
CA LEU A 696 7.60 23.01 -12.65
C LEU A 696 6.61 24.17 -12.57
N ILE A 697 5.46 24.07 -13.26
CA ILE A 697 4.33 25.00 -13.11
C ILE A 697 3.82 24.97 -11.66
N TRP A 698 3.62 23.78 -11.09
CA TRP A 698 3.20 23.62 -9.70
C TRP A 698 4.18 24.31 -8.74
N THR A 699 5.48 24.16 -8.98
CA THR A 699 6.51 24.84 -8.19
C THR A 699 6.33 26.37 -8.21
N CYS A 700 6.12 26.99 -9.38
CA CYS A 700 5.86 28.44 -9.49
C CYS A 700 4.63 28.86 -8.68
N VAL A 701 3.55 28.06 -8.79
CA VAL A 701 2.30 28.28 -8.04
C VAL A 701 2.53 28.22 -6.54
N THR A 702 3.26 27.21 -6.04
CA THR A 702 3.59 27.15 -4.61
C THR A 702 4.50 28.29 -4.17
N GLY A 703 5.39 28.79 -5.03
CA GLY A 703 6.18 29.98 -4.75
C GLY A 703 5.32 31.23 -4.57
N THR A 704 4.31 31.41 -5.43
CA THR A 704 3.33 32.50 -5.31
C THR A 704 2.52 32.37 -4.04
N MET A 705 2.02 31.16 -3.74
CA MET A 705 1.29 30.88 -2.50
C MET A 705 2.11 31.18 -1.25
N VAL A 706 3.38 30.77 -1.21
CA VAL A 706 4.24 31.07 -0.06
C VAL A 706 4.41 32.57 0.08
N ARG A 707 4.74 33.31 -0.99
CA ARG A 707 4.91 34.78 -0.93
C ARG A 707 3.64 35.50 -0.47
N ASP A 708 2.47 35.10 -0.94
CA ASP A 708 1.18 35.63 -0.50
C ASP A 708 0.88 35.30 0.98
N LEU A 709 1.34 34.16 1.49
CA LEU A 709 1.25 33.83 2.91
C LEU A 709 2.24 34.65 3.76
N LEU A 710 3.44 34.94 3.24
CA LEU A 710 4.41 35.81 3.92
C LEU A 710 3.85 37.22 4.10
N SER A 711 3.20 37.78 3.08
CA SER A 711 2.56 39.11 3.18
C SER A 711 1.39 39.14 4.16
N ARG A 712 0.84 37.97 4.53
CA ARG A 712 -0.22 37.80 5.55
C ARG A 712 0.32 37.46 6.94
N GLY A 713 1.63 37.59 7.16
CA GLY A 713 2.27 37.39 8.47
C GLY A 713 2.62 35.95 8.81
N ILE A 714 2.61 35.03 7.85
CA ILE A 714 3.16 33.68 8.03
C ILE A 714 4.68 33.74 7.88
N SER A 715 5.43 33.15 8.82
CA SER A 715 6.89 33.12 8.71
C SER A 715 7.34 32.04 7.73
N ILE A 716 8.35 32.35 6.91
CA ILE A 716 8.98 31.35 6.03
C ILE A 716 9.60 30.21 6.84
N ALA A 717 10.07 30.51 8.06
CA ALA A 717 10.66 29.53 8.97
C ALA A 717 9.63 28.49 9.45
N ASP A 718 8.34 28.79 9.40
CA ASP A 718 7.26 27.91 9.86
C ASP A 718 6.73 27.00 8.74
N LEU A 719 7.16 27.21 7.48
CA LEU A 719 6.67 26.47 6.33
C LEU A 719 7.61 25.33 5.90
N ASP A 720 7.05 24.15 5.63
CA ASP A 720 7.72 22.98 5.04
C ASP A 720 6.80 22.34 3.98
N LEU A 721 7.19 22.43 2.70
CA LEU A 721 6.36 21.97 1.58
C LEU A 721 7.07 20.87 0.79
N TYR A 722 6.32 19.83 0.44
CA TYR A 722 6.73 18.82 -0.54
C TYR A 722 5.61 18.56 -1.54
N ALA A 723 5.73 19.14 -2.73
CA ALA A 723 4.69 19.11 -3.76
C ALA A 723 3.38 19.72 -3.22
N ASP A 724 2.33 18.92 -3.07
CA ASP A 724 1.03 19.30 -2.52
C ASP A 724 0.89 19.06 -1.01
N ASP A 725 1.85 18.36 -0.39
CA ASP A 725 1.92 18.19 1.07
C ASP A 725 2.41 19.51 1.70
N PHE A 726 1.56 20.14 2.52
CA PHE A 726 1.84 21.43 3.15
C PHE A 726 1.88 21.26 4.66
N LEU A 727 3.03 21.52 5.27
CA LEU A 727 3.25 21.39 6.71
C LEU A 727 3.60 22.77 7.29
N HIS A 728 2.80 23.21 8.26
CA HIS A 728 3.00 24.46 8.99
C HIS A 728 3.41 24.15 10.43
N LEU A 729 4.54 24.67 10.89
CA LEU A 729 5.27 24.30 12.09
C LEU A 729 5.49 25.53 12.97
N GLU A 730 4.82 25.63 14.12
CA GLU A 730 4.98 26.77 15.02
C GLU A 730 5.41 26.35 16.42
N THR A 731 6.45 27.00 16.93
CA THR A 731 6.88 26.91 18.33
C THR A 731 6.15 27.95 19.17
N LEU A 732 5.89 27.61 20.42
CA LEU A 732 5.07 28.41 21.34
C LEU A 732 5.86 28.74 22.59
N HIS A 733 5.91 30.02 22.95
CA HIS A 733 6.64 30.51 24.12
C HIS A 733 5.75 31.12 25.20
N ASP A 734 4.49 31.42 24.87
CA ASP A 734 3.47 31.91 25.78
C ASP A 734 2.06 31.58 25.24
N TYR A 735 1.03 32.07 25.93
CA TYR A 735 -0.37 31.84 25.56
C TYR A 735 -0.82 32.66 24.34
N GLU A 736 -0.25 33.85 24.15
CA GLU A 736 -0.59 34.73 23.03
C GLU A 736 -0.07 34.14 21.71
N ALA A 737 1.15 33.63 21.70
CA ALA A 737 1.73 32.87 20.61
C ALA A 737 0.86 31.66 20.23
N PHE A 738 0.25 30.99 21.22
CA PHE A 738 -0.70 29.91 20.95
C PHE A 738 -1.96 30.40 20.23
N GLU A 739 -2.58 31.50 20.66
CA GLU A 739 -3.76 32.04 19.96
C GLU A 739 -3.41 32.57 18.57
N HIS A 740 -2.24 33.19 18.40
CA HIS A 740 -1.74 33.62 17.09
C HIS A 740 -1.47 32.45 16.16
N ALA A 741 -0.92 31.34 16.67
CA ALA A 741 -0.73 30.12 15.88
C ALA A 741 -2.05 29.58 15.32
N LEU A 742 -3.12 29.54 16.13
CA LEU A 742 -4.44 29.09 15.69
C LEU A 742 -5.02 30.02 14.60
N ARG A 743 -4.87 31.34 14.75
CA ARG A 743 -5.30 32.30 13.70
C ARG A 743 -4.50 32.12 12.41
N ARG A 744 -3.18 31.95 12.50
CA ARG A 744 -2.30 31.73 11.34
C ARG A 744 -2.66 30.44 10.58
N MET A 745 -2.99 29.35 11.29
CA MET A 745 -3.53 28.15 10.67
C MET A 745 -4.83 28.42 9.89
N GLY A 746 -5.73 29.22 10.46
CA GLY A 746 -6.96 29.65 9.78
C GLY A 746 -6.69 30.46 8.52
N VAL A 747 -5.75 31.41 8.58
CA VAL A 747 -5.31 32.21 7.42
C VAL A 747 -4.78 31.33 6.29
N ILE A 748 -3.95 30.32 6.60
CA ILE A 748 -3.41 29.40 5.59
C ILE A 748 -4.54 28.63 4.90
N ILE A 749 -5.47 28.06 5.66
CA ILE A 749 -6.58 27.28 5.09
C ILE A 749 -7.49 28.15 4.24
N GLN A 750 -7.87 29.34 4.75
CA GLN A 750 -8.72 30.28 4.04
C GLN A 750 -8.07 30.73 2.74
N TYR A 751 -6.78 31.12 2.79
CA TYR A 751 -6.04 31.52 1.60
C TYR A 751 -6.05 30.44 0.51
N LEU A 752 -5.80 29.17 0.86
CA LEU A 752 -5.83 28.07 -0.10
C LEU A 752 -7.22 27.92 -0.74
N GLN A 753 -8.29 28.08 0.05
CA GLN A 753 -9.68 28.03 -0.43
C GLN A 753 -10.00 29.21 -1.36
N ASP A 754 -9.56 30.42 -1.03
CA ASP A 754 -9.75 31.64 -1.83
C ASP A 754 -9.03 31.56 -3.19
N GLN A 755 -7.89 30.85 -3.23
CA GLN A 755 -7.16 30.54 -4.46
C GLN A 755 -7.83 29.41 -5.28
N GLY A 756 -8.99 28.89 -4.87
CA GLY A 756 -9.73 27.85 -5.57
C GLY A 756 -9.22 26.42 -5.34
N LEU A 757 -8.33 26.20 -4.36
CA LEU A 757 -7.89 24.87 -3.96
C LEU A 757 -8.83 24.26 -2.92
N GLN A 758 -8.90 22.92 -2.91
CA GLN A 758 -9.78 22.19 -2.01
C GLN A 758 -8.99 21.46 -0.93
N VAL A 759 -9.11 21.91 0.33
CA VAL A 759 -8.48 21.25 1.48
C VAL A 759 -9.26 19.98 1.88
N SER A 760 -8.56 18.87 2.06
CA SER A 760 -9.14 17.60 2.47
C SER A 760 -9.31 17.51 3.99
N MET A 761 -10.45 17.99 4.51
CA MET A 761 -10.74 17.97 5.94
C MET A 761 -10.66 16.58 6.61
N ASP A 762 -10.88 15.48 5.87
CA ASP A 762 -10.75 14.11 6.40
C ASP A 762 -9.29 13.67 6.62
N LYS A 763 -8.31 14.39 6.07
CA LYS A 763 -6.89 14.02 6.10
C LYS A 763 -6.01 15.10 6.72
N THR A 764 -6.47 16.34 6.71
CA THR A 764 -5.84 17.44 7.43
C THR A 764 -5.91 17.18 8.93
N VAL A 765 -4.78 17.26 9.62
CA VAL A 765 -4.67 16.99 11.06
C VAL A 765 -3.75 18.00 11.74
N VAL A 766 -3.91 18.13 13.07
CA VAL A 766 -3.02 18.92 13.92
C VAL A 766 -2.27 18.00 14.88
N LEU A 767 -0.94 18.12 14.92
CA LEU A 767 -0.14 17.63 16.04
C LEU A 767 0.00 18.78 17.04
N MET A 768 -0.23 18.50 18.31
CA MET A 768 -0.11 19.50 19.37
C MET A 768 0.59 18.92 20.59
N ARG A 769 1.55 19.66 21.13
CA ARG A 769 2.10 19.39 22.46
C ARG A 769 2.38 20.70 23.16
N ILE A 770 1.67 20.93 24.26
CA ILE A 770 1.80 22.13 25.10
C ILE A 770 2.06 21.76 26.56
N ALA A 771 2.76 22.63 27.28
CA ALA A 771 3.03 22.56 28.71
C ALA A 771 3.05 23.97 29.31
N GLY A 772 3.07 24.08 30.64
CA GLY A 772 3.06 25.36 31.35
C GLY A 772 1.98 25.41 32.43
N THR A 773 1.85 26.53 33.12
CA THR A 773 0.83 26.71 34.18
C THR A 773 -0.57 26.92 33.61
N ARG A 774 -0.70 27.43 32.39
CA ARG A 774 -1.97 27.71 31.69
C ARG A 774 -2.33 26.69 30.61
N SER A 775 -1.59 25.59 30.45
CA SER A 775 -1.85 24.60 29.39
C SER A 775 -3.23 23.94 29.52
N SER A 776 -3.67 23.59 30.74
CA SER A 776 -5.00 23.01 30.96
C SER A 776 -6.13 23.97 30.57
N MET A 777 -5.97 25.26 30.85
CA MET A 777 -6.93 26.29 30.45
C MET A 777 -6.96 26.46 28.93
N ALA A 778 -5.79 26.45 28.26
CA ALA A 778 -5.72 26.47 26.80
C ALA A 778 -6.44 25.27 26.17
N MET A 779 -6.22 24.05 26.70
CA MET A 779 -6.91 22.85 26.25
C MET A 779 -8.43 22.98 26.40
N ALA A 780 -8.92 23.42 27.57
CA ALA A 780 -10.35 23.54 27.83
C ALA A 780 -11.05 24.57 26.93
N LYS A 781 -10.39 25.70 26.65
CA LYS A 781 -10.96 26.77 25.81
C LYS A 781 -11.03 26.37 24.33
N HIS A 782 -9.94 25.78 23.82
CA HIS A 782 -9.69 25.65 22.39
C HIS A 782 -9.90 24.23 21.84
N THR A 783 -10.13 23.23 22.69
CA THR A 783 -10.36 21.84 22.25
C THR A 783 -11.64 21.24 22.81
N TYR A 784 -12.12 20.18 22.18
CA TYR A 784 -13.24 19.36 22.66
C TYR A 784 -13.13 17.95 22.10
N LYS A 785 -13.81 16.98 22.72
CA LYS A 785 -13.85 15.59 22.26
C LYS A 785 -15.15 15.28 21.52
N ARG A 786 -15.06 14.42 20.51
CA ARG A 786 -16.20 13.88 19.75
C ARG A 786 -15.92 12.42 19.39
N LYS A 787 -16.96 11.58 19.32
CA LYS A 787 -16.82 10.23 18.77
C LYS A 787 -16.58 10.26 17.26
N ASP A 788 -15.54 9.56 16.81
CA ASP A 788 -15.25 9.36 15.39
C ASP A 788 -16.24 8.37 14.73
N ARG A 789 -16.02 8.04 13.45
CA ARG A 789 -16.86 7.07 12.70
C ARG A 789 -16.81 5.65 13.27
N GLU A 790 -15.79 5.33 14.07
CA GLU A 790 -15.54 4.03 14.68
C GLU A 790 -16.03 3.99 16.14
N GLY A 791 -16.53 5.11 16.66
CA GLY A 791 -17.04 5.26 18.02
C GLY A 791 -15.99 5.64 19.07
N ASN A 792 -14.73 5.88 18.66
CA ASN A 792 -13.64 6.25 19.55
C ASN A 792 -13.68 7.74 19.89
N GLU A 793 -13.31 8.12 21.11
CA GLU A 793 -13.15 9.54 21.46
C GLU A 793 -11.95 10.15 20.72
N GLN A 794 -12.23 11.12 19.86
CA GLN A 794 -11.24 11.89 19.11
C GLN A 794 -11.23 13.34 19.59
N LEU A 795 -10.04 13.88 19.87
CA LEU A 795 -9.85 15.28 20.24
C LEU A 795 -9.88 16.17 18.99
N TYR A 796 -10.55 17.30 19.07
CA TYR A 796 -10.63 18.33 18.03
C TYR A 796 -10.16 19.68 18.58
N ILE A 797 -9.50 20.47 17.73
CA ILE A 797 -9.10 21.85 18.01
C ILE A 797 -9.91 22.83 17.16
N LYS A 798 -10.29 23.96 17.77
CA LYS A 798 -11.00 25.07 17.13
C LYS A 798 -9.99 25.99 16.46
N ILE A 799 -10.10 26.15 15.15
CA ILE A 799 -9.25 27.01 14.33
C ILE A 799 -10.11 28.19 13.84
N PRO A 800 -9.89 29.41 14.35
CA PRO A 800 -10.64 30.57 13.90
C PRO A 800 -10.24 30.94 12.47
N THR A 801 -11.22 31.17 11.60
CA THR A 801 -11.05 31.80 10.28
C THR A 801 -11.83 33.11 10.23
N GLU A 802 -11.72 33.85 9.12
CA GLU A 802 -12.43 35.12 8.94
C GLU A 802 -13.95 34.96 8.97
N HIS A 803 -14.46 33.85 8.43
CA HIS A 803 -15.92 33.64 8.25
C HIS A 803 -16.50 32.54 9.14
N ALA A 804 -15.66 31.67 9.72
CA ALA A 804 -16.13 30.52 10.47
C ALA A 804 -15.10 30.05 11.51
N THR A 805 -15.47 29.06 12.32
CA THR A 805 -14.50 28.26 13.09
C THR A 805 -14.40 26.89 12.45
N LEU A 806 -13.19 26.52 12.03
CA LEU A 806 -12.89 25.18 11.54
C LEU A 806 -12.55 24.25 12.71
N HIS A 807 -12.86 22.97 12.55
CA HIS A 807 -12.68 21.97 13.58
C HIS A 807 -11.80 20.84 13.05
N LEU A 808 -10.54 20.80 13.49
CA LEU A 808 -9.56 19.83 13.01
C LEU A 808 -9.23 18.77 14.06
N PRO A 809 -9.06 17.50 13.67
CA PRO A 809 -8.67 16.45 14.60
C PRO A 809 -7.23 16.67 15.09
N VAL A 810 -7.04 16.58 16.41
CA VAL A 810 -5.73 16.56 17.04
C VAL A 810 -5.27 15.12 17.18
N VAL A 811 -4.17 14.78 16.53
CA VAL A 811 -3.62 13.42 16.55
C VAL A 811 -2.32 13.39 17.34
N LYS A 812 -1.98 12.22 17.89
CA LYS A 812 -0.72 12.02 18.62
C LYS A 812 0.46 11.78 17.69
N GLU A 813 0.18 11.13 16.56
CA GLU A 813 1.16 10.79 15.53
C GLU A 813 0.53 10.94 14.15
N HIS A 814 1.33 11.35 13.17
CA HIS A 814 0.91 11.52 11.79
C HIS A 814 2.00 11.01 10.84
N LYS A 815 1.60 10.37 9.75
CA LYS A 815 2.55 9.90 8.75
C LYS A 815 2.89 11.03 7.77
N TYR A 816 4.11 11.52 7.82
CA TYR A 816 4.60 12.60 6.95
C TYR A 816 5.86 12.15 6.21
N MET A 817 5.90 12.24 4.87
CA MET A 817 7.04 11.80 4.06
C MET A 817 7.56 10.37 4.41
N GLY A 818 6.68 9.53 4.93
CA GLY A 818 6.96 8.19 5.42
C GLY A 818 7.57 8.08 6.83
N ILE A 819 7.95 9.18 7.49
CA ILE A 819 8.26 9.15 8.93
C ILE A 819 6.96 9.16 9.75
N MET A 820 7.05 8.80 11.03
CA MET A 820 5.97 9.01 12.00
C MET A 820 6.27 10.30 12.76
N ALA A 821 5.69 11.41 12.30
CA ALA A 821 5.80 12.70 12.96
C ALA A 821 5.02 12.65 14.28
N THR A 822 5.73 12.86 15.39
CA THR A 822 5.14 12.94 16.72
C THR A 822 6.07 13.72 17.64
N TYR A 823 5.49 14.43 18.61
CA TYR A 823 6.27 15.04 19.68
C TYR A 823 6.72 14.01 20.74
N TYR A 824 6.28 12.75 20.67
CA TYR A 824 6.48 11.71 21.71
C TYR A 824 7.48 10.61 21.30
N GLY A 825 8.67 10.98 20.84
CA GLY A 825 9.72 10.01 20.43
C GLY A 825 9.55 9.54 18.99
N PHE A 826 9.75 10.46 18.04
CA PHE A 826 9.57 10.18 16.61
C PHE A 826 10.58 9.16 16.06
N GLU A 827 11.71 8.96 16.74
CA GLU A 827 12.76 8.00 16.38
C GLU A 827 12.23 6.56 16.44
N ASP A 828 11.68 6.17 17.60
CA ASP A 828 11.18 4.81 17.82
C ASP A 828 9.87 4.55 17.06
N CYS A 829 8.98 5.55 16.98
CA CYS A 829 7.77 5.48 16.17
C CYS A 829 8.11 5.27 14.69
N THR A 830 9.08 6.02 14.17
CA THR A 830 9.51 5.89 12.77
C THR A 830 10.22 4.56 12.54
N LEU A 831 11.11 4.13 13.43
CA LEU A 831 11.76 2.82 13.33
C LEU A 831 10.72 1.70 13.30
N SER A 832 9.73 1.74 14.20
CA SER A 832 8.65 0.74 14.26
C SER A 832 7.84 0.72 12.97
N HIS A 833 7.50 1.89 12.41
CA HIS A 833 6.84 2.00 11.11
C HIS A 833 7.66 1.37 9.97
N ARG A 834 8.98 1.63 9.94
CA ARG A 834 9.90 1.09 8.93
C ARG A 834 10.11 -0.42 9.09
N ILE A 835 10.18 -0.92 10.32
CA ILE A 835 10.21 -2.35 10.62
C ILE A 835 8.94 -3.03 10.10
N SER A 836 7.76 -2.43 10.31
CA SER A 836 6.51 -2.95 9.76
C SER A 836 6.53 -3.01 8.22
N ALA A 837 7.00 -1.95 7.57
CA ALA A 837 7.18 -1.93 6.11
C ALA A 837 8.15 -3.04 5.62
N ALA A 838 9.27 -3.23 6.32
CA ALA A 838 10.25 -4.27 6.03
C ALA A 838 9.68 -5.68 6.25
N LYS A 839 8.93 -5.91 7.34
CA LYS A 839 8.24 -7.17 7.62
C LYS A 839 7.21 -7.50 6.54
N ASN A 840 6.47 -6.51 6.05
CA ASN A 840 5.52 -6.70 4.95
C ASN A 840 6.23 -7.09 3.65
N ALA A 841 7.36 -6.45 3.34
CA ALA A 841 8.19 -6.83 2.20
C ALA A 841 8.77 -8.25 2.35
N TYR A 842 9.28 -8.59 3.55
CA TYR A 842 9.82 -9.91 3.85
C TYR A 842 8.75 -11.00 3.75
N THR A 843 7.58 -10.81 4.36
CA THR A 843 6.47 -11.78 4.31
C THR A 843 6.00 -12.03 2.88
N ARG A 844 5.89 -10.97 2.07
CA ARG A 844 5.56 -11.07 0.65
C ARG A 844 6.59 -11.91 -0.13
N LEU A 845 7.86 -11.79 0.22
CA LEU A 845 8.97 -12.49 -0.44
C LEU A 845 9.38 -13.80 0.25
N LYS A 846 8.75 -14.16 1.37
CA LYS A 846 9.08 -15.33 2.20
C LYS A 846 9.18 -16.64 1.42
N PRO A 847 8.28 -16.96 0.45
CA PRO A 847 8.38 -18.18 -0.34
C PRO A 847 9.68 -18.29 -1.15
N PHE A 848 10.32 -17.16 -1.46
CA PHE A 848 11.54 -17.09 -2.25
C PHE A 848 12.76 -16.95 -1.33
N LEU A 849 12.69 -16.05 -0.34
CA LEU A 849 13.75 -15.83 0.66
C LEU A 849 14.07 -17.07 1.50
N ARG A 850 13.11 -18.00 1.70
CA ARG A 850 13.34 -19.22 2.50
C ARG A 850 13.57 -20.48 1.66
N SER A 851 13.43 -20.41 0.33
CA SER A 851 13.48 -21.61 -0.51
C SER A 851 14.88 -21.93 -1.00
N ARG A 852 15.51 -22.94 -0.39
CA ARG A 852 16.83 -23.49 -0.80
C ARG A 852 16.85 -24.03 -2.23
N LYS A 853 15.71 -24.51 -2.73
CA LYS A 853 15.60 -25.11 -4.06
C LYS A 853 15.43 -24.11 -5.19
N ARG A 854 15.21 -22.82 -4.88
CA ARG A 854 14.74 -21.83 -5.86
C ARG A 854 15.71 -20.68 -6.08
N LEU A 855 16.46 -20.27 -5.05
CA LEU A 855 17.47 -19.21 -5.13
C LEU A 855 18.68 -19.60 -4.28
N SER A 856 19.88 -19.31 -4.82
CA SER A 856 21.14 -19.42 -4.09
C SER A 856 21.16 -18.49 -2.85
N LEU A 857 22.04 -18.73 -1.88
CA LEU A 857 22.17 -17.82 -0.73
C LEU A 857 22.53 -16.38 -1.17
N PRO A 858 23.48 -16.14 -2.09
CA PRO A 858 23.75 -14.81 -2.64
C PRO A 858 22.52 -14.16 -3.28
N GLY A 859 21.76 -14.89 -4.11
CA GLY A 859 20.55 -14.37 -4.74
C GLY A 859 19.46 -13.98 -3.71
N ARG A 860 19.33 -14.75 -2.63
CA ARG A 860 18.41 -14.44 -1.53
C ARG A 860 18.82 -13.20 -0.74
N LEU A 861 20.12 -13.04 -0.44
CA LEU A 861 20.65 -11.85 0.22
C LEU A 861 20.42 -10.60 -0.63
N ARG A 862 20.65 -10.68 -1.94
CA ARG A 862 20.47 -9.54 -2.82
C ARG A 862 19.00 -9.12 -2.97
N MET A 863 18.10 -10.07 -3.17
CA MET A 863 16.66 -9.78 -3.16
C MET A 863 16.21 -9.15 -1.83
N TRP A 864 16.80 -9.57 -0.72
CA TRP A 864 16.56 -8.97 0.58
C TRP A 864 17.09 -7.52 0.65
N TRP A 865 18.29 -7.23 0.18
CA TRP A 865 18.84 -5.86 0.09
C TRP A 865 17.95 -4.93 -0.74
N THR A 866 17.57 -5.37 -1.93
CA THR A 866 16.81 -4.58 -2.89
C THR A 866 15.38 -4.29 -2.41
N CYS A 867 14.75 -5.21 -1.66
CA CYS A 867 13.33 -5.10 -1.32
C CYS A 867 13.00 -4.87 0.16
N VAL A 868 13.77 -5.47 1.07
CA VAL A 868 13.51 -5.44 2.51
C VAL A 868 14.34 -4.34 3.15
N TRP A 869 15.64 -4.30 2.91
CA TRP A 869 16.51 -3.24 3.44
C TRP A 869 16.15 -1.86 2.90
N SER A 870 15.86 -1.74 1.59
CA SER A 870 15.43 -0.47 0.99
C SER A 870 14.16 0.11 1.63
N ALA A 871 13.22 -0.74 2.05
CA ALA A 871 12.01 -0.33 2.76
C ALA A 871 12.28 0.06 4.22
N LEU A 872 13.27 -0.58 4.85
CA LEU A 872 13.66 -0.34 6.24
C LEU A 872 14.46 0.96 6.40
N ARG A 873 15.51 1.14 5.58
CA ARG A 873 16.51 2.21 5.77
C ARG A 873 16.01 3.63 5.48
N TYR A 874 14.87 3.76 4.80
CA TYR A 874 14.38 5.07 4.38
C TYR A 874 14.16 5.98 5.60
N ALA A 875 14.69 7.21 5.55
CA ALA A 875 14.62 8.26 6.57
C ALA A 875 15.34 7.98 7.90
N LEU A 876 15.77 6.74 8.18
CA LEU A 876 16.52 6.42 9.40
C LEU A 876 17.78 7.29 9.62
N PRO A 877 18.57 7.62 8.57
CA PRO A 877 19.72 8.52 8.71
C PRO A 877 19.36 9.93 9.23
N SER A 878 18.12 10.39 9.04
CA SER A 878 17.68 11.76 9.33
C SER A 878 16.93 11.94 10.65
N ILE A 879 16.58 10.84 11.30
CA ILE A 879 15.79 10.84 12.55
C ILE A 879 16.62 10.57 13.80
N GLY A 880 17.78 9.89 13.68
CA GLY A 880 18.52 9.35 14.83
C GLY A 880 17.98 8.00 15.33
N VAL A 881 18.47 7.54 16.47
CA VAL A 881 18.09 6.24 17.05
C VAL A 881 18.22 6.27 18.57
N THR A 882 17.41 5.48 19.26
CA THR A 882 17.54 5.23 20.70
C THR A 882 18.33 3.94 20.95
N SER A 883 18.82 3.72 22.18
CA SER A 883 19.48 2.45 22.55
C SER A 883 18.59 1.24 22.27
N SER A 884 17.31 1.32 22.65
CA SER A 884 16.34 0.24 22.41
C SER A 884 16.08 0.03 20.91
N GLY A 885 16.01 1.13 20.16
CA GLY A 885 15.86 1.11 18.70
C GLY A 885 17.03 0.43 18.00
N ALA A 886 18.26 0.73 18.40
CA ALA A 886 19.47 0.10 17.84
C ALA A 886 19.49 -1.42 18.07
N THR A 887 19.20 -1.86 19.31
CA THR A 887 19.09 -3.30 19.63
C THR A 887 17.97 -3.98 18.83
N THR A 888 16.82 -3.32 18.70
CA THR A 888 15.67 -3.84 17.95
C THR A 888 16.01 -4.00 16.46
N LEU A 889 16.71 -3.01 15.88
CA LEU A 889 17.17 -3.05 14.50
C LEU A 889 18.13 -4.23 14.28
N ARG A 890 19.17 -4.36 15.11
CA ARG A 890 20.14 -5.47 15.03
C ARG A 890 19.46 -6.83 15.17
N GLY A 891 18.54 -6.98 16.13
CA GLY A 891 17.77 -8.21 16.33
C GLY A 891 16.92 -8.61 15.13
N LEU A 892 16.27 -7.64 14.46
CA LEU A 892 15.50 -7.88 13.25
C LEU A 892 16.38 -8.38 12.09
N ILE A 893 17.50 -7.68 11.82
CA ILE A 893 18.41 -8.06 10.73
C ILE A 893 19.01 -9.43 10.99
N ALA A 894 19.45 -9.71 12.23
CA ALA A 894 19.94 -11.02 12.62
C ALA A 894 18.89 -12.12 12.41
N THR A 895 17.63 -11.86 12.74
CA THR A 895 16.52 -12.80 12.49
C THR A 895 16.34 -13.08 11.01
N HIS A 896 16.38 -12.05 10.16
CA HIS A 896 16.31 -12.22 8.72
C HIS A 896 17.52 -13.02 8.20
N MET A 897 18.75 -12.64 8.56
CA MET A 897 19.98 -13.31 8.10
C MET A 897 20.01 -14.79 8.50
N ARG A 898 19.62 -15.12 9.75
CA ARG A 898 19.49 -16.52 10.18
C ARG A 898 18.47 -17.29 9.36
N ALA A 899 17.33 -16.68 9.04
CA ALA A 899 16.31 -17.32 8.21
C ALA A 899 16.76 -17.52 6.75
N LEU A 900 17.55 -16.60 6.20
CA LEU A 900 18.14 -16.72 4.86
C LEU A 900 19.24 -17.80 4.83
N ALA A 901 20.19 -17.74 5.75
CA ALA A 901 21.27 -18.74 5.84
C ALA A 901 20.80 -20.11 6.35
N VAL A 902 19.61 -20.16 6.95
CA VAL A 902 19.09 -21.32 7.71
C VAL A 902 20.08 -21.72 8.81
N SER A 903 20.49 -20.74 9.60
CA SER A 903 21.38 -20.89 10.76
C SER A 903 20.63 -20.51 12.05
N PRO A 904 19.70 -21.35 12.53
CA PRO A 904 19.03 -21.10 13.80
C PRO A 904 20.02 -21.29 14.95
N ARG A 905 20.13 -20.27 15.82
CA ARG A 905 21.14 -20.19 16.88
C ARG A 905 21.17 -21.43 17.79
N HIS A 906 20.00 -22.00 18.11
CA HIS A 906 19.89 -23.17 18.99
C HIS A 906 20.39 -24.48 18.34
N ILE A 907 20.64 -24.50 17.03
CA ILE A 907 21.18 -25.66 16.31
C ILE A 907 22.65 -25.42 15.95
N THR A 908 22.96 -24.24 15.38
CA THR A 908 24.30 -23.97 14.84
C THR A 908 25.28 -23.41 15.87
N GLY A 909 24.79 -22.91 17.00
CA GLY A 909 25.63 -22.18 17.97
C GLY A 909 26.19 -20.84 17.46
N GLU A 910 25.97 -20.51 16.18
CA GLU A 910 26.54 -19.35 15.51
C GLU A 910 25.99 -18.05 16.12
N ASN A 911 26.90 -17.23 16.66
CA ASN A 911 26.54 -15.93 17.19
C ASN A 911 26.25 -14.95 16.04
N THR A 912 25.70 -13.77 16.37
CA THR A 912 25.25 -12.82 15.33
C THR A 912 26.42 -12.25 14.52
N ASP A 913 27.57 -12.07 15.14
CA ASP A 913 28.71 -11.36 14.52
C ASP A 913 29.44 -12.29 13.58
N THR A 914 29.62 -13.55 13.98
CA THR A 914 30.14 -14.61 13.10
C THR A 914 29.21 -14.83 11.90
N LEU A 915 27.90 -14.78 12.11
CA LEU A 915 26.91 -14.88 11.02
C LEU A 915 27.03 -13.70 10.05
N PHE A 916 27.14 -12.48 10.57
CA PHE A 916 27.30 -11.26 9.76
C PHE A 916 28.59 -11.29 8.96
N ALA A 917 29.73 -11.61 9.59
CA ALA A 917 31.02 -11.78 8.92
C ALA A 917 30.96 -12.84 7.80
N ARG A 918 30.40 -14.02 8.08
CA ARG A 918 30.27 -15.11 7.09
C ARG A 918 29.39 -14.72 5.90
N LEU A 919 28.37 -13.89 6.11
CA LEU A 919 27.46 -13.45 5.06
C LEU A 919 27.92 -12.16 4.35
N GLY A 920 29.02 -11.54 4.80
CA GLY A 920 29.46 -10.24 4.29
C GLY A 920 28.44 -9.12 4.55
N VAL A 921 27.80 -9.15 5.71
CA VAL A 921 26.81 -8.14 6.13
C VAL A 921 27.39 -7.36 7.29
N ASP A 922 27.59 -6.06 7.12
CA ASP A 922 28.02 -5.17 8.20
C ASP A 922 26.94 -5.01 9.28
N ASP A 923 27.36 -4.56 10.47
CA ASP A 923 26.41 -4.25 11.53
C ASP A 923 25.41 -3.18 11.07
N PRO A 924 24.09 -3.39 11.24
CA PRO A 924 23.10 -2.47 10.69
C PRO A 924 23.15 -1.07 11.30
N VAL A 925 23.66 -0.91 12.52
CA VAL A 925 23.90 0.41 13.11
C VAL A 925 25.02 1.10 12.32
N HIS A 926 26.14 0.42 12.06
CA HIS A 926 27.25 0.96 11.25
C HIS A 926 26.81 1.31 9.82
N MET A 927 25.97 0.47 9.23
CA MET A 927 25.41 0.72 7.90
C MET A 927 24.57 2.00 7.83
N ILE A 928 23.72 2.25 8.84
CA ILE A 928 22.95 3.50 8.89
C ILE A 928 23.86 4.68 9.25
N THR A 929 24.85 4.50 10.13
CA THR A 929 25.86 5.53 10.45
C THR A 929 26.59 5.99 9.19
N ALA A 930 26.99 5.07 8.30
CA ALA A 930 27.63 5.43 7.03
C ALA A 930 26.70 6.30 6.16
N LEU A 931 25.41 5.95 6.07
CA LEU A 931 24.43 6.75 5.33
C LEU A 931 24.20 8.13 5.98
N ALA A 932 24.16 8.21 7.31
CA ALA A 932 24.04 9.46 8.06
C ALA A 932 25.26 10.37 7.83
N ARG A 933 26.48 9.82 7.80
CA ARG A 933 27.70 10.56 7.46
C ARG A 933 27.62 11.16 6.05
N THR A 934 27.24 10.35 5.06
CA THR A 934 27.06 10.83 3.67
C THR A 934 26.00 11.92 3.58
N GLN A 935 24.88 11.77 4.29
CA GLN A 935 23.83 12.78 4.33
C GLN A 935 24.33 14.10 4.96
N CYS A 936 25.01 14.02 6.09
CA CYS A 936 25.53 15.18 6.81
C CYS A 936 26.56 15.94 5.96
N ALA A 937 27.54 15.25 5.38
CA ALA A 937 28.54 15.85 4.49
C ALA A 937 27.90 16.53 3.28
N ARG A 938 26.88 15.91 2.68
CA ARG A 938 26.11 16.51 1.59
C ARG A 938 25.43 17.80 2.03
N LEU A 939 24.77 17.81 3.19
CA LEU A 939 24.06 18.98 3.70
C LEU A 939 25.00 20.14 4.03
N GLN A 940 26.13 19.85 4.68
CA GLN A 940 27.17 20.86 4.96
C GLN A 940 27.68 21.49 3.65
N LYS A 941 27.91 20.68 2.61
CA LYS A 941 28.29 21.19 1.28
C LYS A 941 27.21 22.07 0.67
N LEU A 942 25.93 21.67 0.74
CA LEU A 942 24.83 22.47 0.18
C LEU A 942 24.61 23.77 0.97
N TYR A 943 24.78 23.74 2.30
CA TYR A 943 24.65 24.91 3.17
C TYR A 943 25.81 25.91 2.95
N GLY A 944 27.04 25.43 2.73
CA GLY A 944 28.19 26.28 2.44
C GLY A 944 28.19 26.91 1.03
N GLN A 945 27.38 26.38 0.11
CA GLN A 945 27.15 27.01 -1.19
C GLN A 945 26.11 28.13 -1.02
N VAL A 946 26.58 29.37 -0.97
CA VAL A 946 25.79 30.63 -0.76
C VAL A 946 24.55 30.72 -1.69
N ASP A 947 24.53 29.97 -2.79
CA ASP A 947 23.44 29.93 -3.77
C ASP A 947 22.26 28.98 -3.46
N GLN A 948 22.23 28.26 -2.34
CA GLN A 948 21.14 27.32 -2.03
C GLN A 948 20.41 27.65 -0.72
N GLY A 949 19.64 28.74 -0.71
CA GLY A 949 18.81 29.19 0.42
C GLY A 949 17.68 28.25 0.88
N ALA A 950 17.64 27.01 0.38
CA ALA A 950 16.67 25.98 0.75
C ALA A 950 17.06 25.16 1.99
N VAL A 951 18.36 25.13 2.32
CA VAL A 951 18.90 24.42 3.48
C VAL A 951 19.07 25.40 4.64
N SER A 952 18.37 25.15 5.74
CA SER A 952 18.48 25.97 6.95
C SER A 952 19.52 25.43 7.91
N LYS A 953 20.02 26.31 8.80
CA LYS A 953 20.94 25.93 9.89
C LYS A 953 20.36 24.81 10.77
N ASP A 954 19.06 24.86 11.05
CA ASP A 954 18.39 23.86 11.89
C ASP A 954 18.37 22.46 11.26
N MET A 955 18.29 22.39 9.93
CA MET A 955 18.38 21.12 9.19
C MET A 955 19.78 20.52 9.28
N VAL A 956 20.82 21.35 9.18
CA VAL A 956 22.21 20.90 9.35
C VAL A 956 22.42 20.39 10.78
N ALA A 957 22.00 21.18 11.78
CA ALA A 957 22.06 20.79 13.19
C ALA A 957 21.27 19.51 13.50
N GLN A 958 20.13 19.29 12.82
CA GLN A 958 19.36 18.05 12.95
C GLN A 958 20.09 16.85 12.34
N ALA A 959 20.76 17.02 11.19
CA ALA A 959 21.53 15.96 10.56
C ALA A 959 22.77 15.60 11.39
N GLU A 960 23.48 16.59 11.93
CA GLU A 960 24.62 16.40 12.84
C GLU A 960 24.20 15.66 14.10
N TRP A 961 23.13 16.12 14.77
CA TRP A 961 22.58 15.44 15.93
C TRP A 961 22.18 13.98 15.64
N SER A 962 21.52 13.74 14.50
CA SER A 962 21.13 12.38 14.11
C SER A 962 22.36 11.49 13.91
N LEU A 963 23.41 12.01 13.26
CA LEU A 963 24.68 11.32 13.08
C LEU A 963 25.36 11.02 14.41
N GLU A 964 25.39 11.97 15.34
CA GLU A 964 25.95 11.76 16.68
C GLU A 964 25.28 10.60 17.41
N GLN A 965 23.94 10.53 17.39
CA GLN A 965 23.21 9.40 17.99
C GLN A 965 23.64 8.06 17.36
N TRP A 966 23.71 7.99 16.04
CA TRP A 966 24.14 6.78 15.32
C TRP A 966 25.60 6.41 15.62
N VAL A 967 26.51 7.38 15.73
CA VAL A 967 27.92 7.15 16.08
C VAL A 967 28.08 6.69 17.52
N GLN A 968 27.38 7.32 18.47
CA GLN A 968 27.38 6.92 19.89
C GLN A 968 26.97 5.45 20.03
N HIS A 969 25.89 5.05 19.36
CA HIS A 969 25.43 3.67 19.41
C HIS A 969 26.35 2.70 18.67
N ALA A 970 26.89 3.09 17.50
CA ALA A 970 27.87 2.31 16.76
C ALA A 970 29.13 1.99 17.57
N ASN A 971 29.56 2.93 18.42
CA ASN A 971 30.73 2.79 19.30
C ASN A 971 30.41 2.03 20.61
N SER A 972 29.16 2.09 21.07
CA SER A 972 28.72 1.37 22.28
C SER A 972 28.63 -0.15 22.09
N ASP A 973 28.30 -0.61 20.87
CA ASP A 973 28.23 -2.04 20.52
C ASP A 973 29.62 -2.70 20.43
N THR A 974 30.69 -1.93 20.22
CA THR A 974 32.07 -2.45 20.27
C THR A 974 32.56 -2.76 21.69
N ARG A 975 31.81 -2.37 22.74
CA ARG A 975 32.19 -2.56 24.15
C ARG A 975 31.20 -3.38 24.99
N SER A 976 30.07 -3.81 24.44
CA SER A 976 28.97 -4.42 25.23
C SER A 976 28.39 -5.70 24.65
N HIS A 977 29.17 -6.47 23.88
CA HIS A 977 28.94 -7.90 23.87
C HIS A 977 29.21 -8.42 25.29
N MET A 978 28.22 -9.08 25.89
CA MET A 978 28.37 -9.96 27.05
C MET A 978 29.45 -11.03 26.76
N ARG A 979 30.72 -10.65 26.78
CA ARG A 979 31.75 -11.54 27.28
C ARG A 979 31.47 -11.61 28.77
N LEU A 980 31.31 -12.82 29.29
CA LEU A 980 31.75 -13.09 30.66
C LEU A 980 33.20 -12.59 30.71
N LYS A 981 33.41 -11.35 31.15
CA LYS A 981 34.76 -10.84 31.42
C LYS A 981 35.31 -11.77 32.49
N ARG A 982 36.52 -12.31 32.29
CA ARG A 982 37.27 -12.83 33.43
C ARG A 982 37.38 -11.67 34.42
N LEU A 983 37.20 -11.97 35.70
CA LEU A 983 37.25 -10.98 36.79
C LEU A 983 38.52 -10.10 36.78
N SER A 984 39.56 -10.50 36.04
CA SER A 984 40.81 -9.77 35.88
C SER A 984 40.72 -8.47 35.05
N ASP A 985 39.67 -8.23 34.25
CA ASP A 985 39.67 -7.17 33.23
C ASP A 985 38.67 -6.02 33.52
N VAL A 986 38.31 -5.81 34.79
CA VAL A 986 37.47 -4.69 35.24
C VAL A 986 38.27 -3.86 36.25
N GLY A 987 38.90 -2.78 35.78
CA GLY A 987 39.62 -1.84 36.65
C GLY A 987 38.74 -1.06 37.62
N GLU A 988 37.41 -1.13 37.50
CA GLU A 988 36.45 -0.50 38.43
C GLU A 988 35.18 -1.36 38.53
N GLY A 989 35.23 -2.44 39.32
CA GLY A 989 34.02 -3.09 39.77
C GLY A 989 33.49 -2.36 41.02
N VAL A 990 32.19 -2.46 41.30
CA VAL A 990 31.65 -2.00 42.58
C VAL A 990 31.80 -3.14 43.58
N PRO A 991 32.60 -3.00 44.65
CA PRO A 991 32.74 -4.04 45.65
C PRO A 991 31.44 -4.15 46.47
N CYS A 992 31.05 -5.39 46.78
CA CYS A 992 30.08 -5.63 47.83
C CYS A 992 30.69 -5.15 49.15
N PRO A 993 30.04 -4.22 49.87
CA PRO A 993 30.56 -3.71 51.12
C PRO A 993 30.73 -4.80 52.20
N HIS A 994 29.97 -5.89 52.13
CA HIS A 994 29.98 -6.95 53.17
C HIS A 994 31.01 -8.05 52.93
N CYS A 995 31.33 -8.41 51.69
CA CYS A 995 32.24 -9.52 51.38
C CYS A 995 33.38 -9.16 50.43
N GLY A 996 33.45 -7.91 49.96
CA GLY A 996 34.52 -7.45 49.08
C GLY A 996 34.47 -8.01 47.65
N LEU A 997 33.47 -8.83 47.30
CA LEU A 997 33.30 -9.33 45.92
C LEU A 997 32.93 -8.19 44.97
N TYR A 998 33.63 -8.09 43.84
CA TYR A 998 33.43 -7.03 42.86
C TYR A 998 32.35 -7.41 41.84
N PHE A 999 31.41 -6.48 41.58
CA PHE A 999 30.34 -6.66 40.61
C PHE A 999 30.37 -5.56 39.54
N ILE A 1000 29.81 -5.90 38.38
CA ILE A 1000 29.80 -5.04 37.19
C ILE A 1000 28.84 -3.84 37.28
N SER A 1001 27.99 -3.75 38.30
CA SER A 1001 27.08 -2.61 38.52
C SER A 1001 26.51 -2.58 39.95
N GLU A 1002 26.09 -1.39 40.43
CA GLU A 1002 25.40 -1.24 41.73
C GLU A 1002 24.14 -2.13 41.86
N LEU A 1003 23.43 -2.38 40.75
CA LEU A 1003 22.23 -3.24 40.76
C LEU A 1003 22.60 -4.70 40.99
N ALA A 1004 23.71 -5.17 40.40
CA ALA A 1004 24.24 -6.50 40.64
C ALA A 1004 24.72 -6.65 42.09
N VAL A 1005 25.38 -5.63 42.64
CA VAL A 1005 25.73 -5.58 44.08
C VAL A 1005 24.47 -5.67 44.95
N THR A 1006 23.45 -4.85 44.68
CA THR A 1006 22.20 -4.83 45.46
C THR A 1006 21.49 -6.19 45.42
N THR A 1007 21.48 -6.84 44.25
CA THR A 1007 20.87 -8.16 44.07
C THR A 1007 21.66 -9.22 44.82
N HIS A 1008 22.99 -9.19 44.73
CA HIS A 1008 23.89 -10.07 45.49
C HIS A 1008 23.70 -9.90 47.00
N ILE A 1009 23.71 -8.66 47.52
CA ILE A 1009 23.47 -8.36 48.93
C ILE A 1009 22.11 -8.93 49.38
N GLY A 1010 21.06 -8.75 48.57
CA GLY A 1010 19.73 -9.30 48.87
C GLY A 1010 19.65 -10.83 48.95
N HIS A 1011 20.59 -11.56 48.33
CA HIS A 1011 20.61 -13.03 48.32
C HIS A 1011 21.66 -13.64 49.26
N GLN A 1012 22.89 -13.14 49.23
CA GLN A 1012 24.05 -13.70 49.95
C GLN A 1012 24.30 -13.01 51.30
N HIS A 1013 23.75 -11.81 51.49
CA HIS A 1013 23.79 -11.05 52.75
C HIS A 1013 22.38 -10.71 53.21
N ALA A 1014 21.44 -11.64 53.01
CA ALA A 1014 20.01 -11.41 53.21
C ALA A 1014 19.67 -10.97 54.63
N ASP A 1015 20.37 -11.48 55.64
CA ASP A 1015 20.16 -11.11 57.05
C ASP A 1015 20.67 -9.70 57.35
N LEU A 1016 21.86 -9.32 56.88
CA LEU A 1016 22.38 -7.94 56.98
C LEU A 1016 21.51 -6.96 56.19
N HIS A 1017 21.01 -7.36 55.02
CA HIS A 1017 20.07 -6.58 54.23
C HIS A 1017 18.66 -6.49 54.86
N ARG A 1018 18.29 -7.45 55.71
CA ARG A 1018 17.08 -7.39 56.55
C ARG A 1018 17.29 -6.41 57.69
N GLN A 1019 18.43 -6.49 58.38
CA GLN A 1019 18.82 -5.58 59.46
C GLN A 1019 18.83 -4.11 59.01
N VAL A 1020 19.48 -3.79 57.88
CA VAL A 1020 19.46 -2.42 57.32
C VAL A 1020 18.03 -1.96 57.04
N ARG A 1021 17.17 -2.84 56.53
CA ARG A 1021 15.77 -2.51 56.25
C ARG A 1021 14.94 -2.29 57.50
N GLU A 1022 15.20 -3.06 58.56
CA GLU A 1022 14.57 -2.88 59.87
C GLU A 1022 15.00 -1.53 60.48
N GLU A 1023 16.31 -1.24 60.48
CA GLU A 1023 16.87 0.03 61.00
C GLU A 1023 16.30 1.27 60.28
N VAL A 1024 16.11 1.20 58.96
CA VAL A 1024 15.58 2.34 58.18
C VAL A 1024 14.05 2.33 57.99
N SER A 1025 13.36 1.31 58.51
CA SER A 1025 11.90 1.17 58.34
C SER A 1025 11.13 2.31 59.03
N GLU A 1026 11.65 2.78 60.16
CA GLU A 1026 11.07 3.83 61.00
C GLU A 1026 11.50 5.25 60.60
N MET A 1027 12.53 5.40 59.75
CA MET A 1027 12.99 6.73 59.31
C MET A 1027 11.86 7.52 58.62
N GLN A 1028 11.77 8.81 58.96
CA GLN A 1028 10.89 9.75 58.30
C GLN A 1028 11.52 10.30 57.02
N ALA A 1029 10.69 10.84 56.12
CA ALA A 1029 11.15 11.39 54.85
C ALA A 1029 12.21 12.48 55.05
N SER A 1030 12.02 13.32 56.07
CA SER A 1030 12.93 14.41 56.47
C SER A 1030 14.35 13.94 56.74
N ASP A 1031 14.51 12.72 57.27
CA ASP A 1031 15.79 12.21 57.77
C ASP A 1031 16.56 11.49 56.65
N MET A 1032 15.83 11.08 55.59
CA MET A 1032 16.41 10.46 54.40
C MET A 1032 16.95 11.48 53.40
N GLY A 1033 16.46 12.73 53.47
CA GLY A 1033 16.74 13.80 52.53
C GLY A 1033 17.82 14.77 53.02
N VAL A 1034 18.60 15.36 52.12
CA VAL A 1034 19.47 16.51 52.43
C VAL A 1034 18.69 17.81 52.23
N ASP A 1035 18.70 18.72 53.21
CA ASP A 1035 18.11 20.06 53.12
C ASP A 1035 16.67 20.12 52.60
N GLY A 1036 15.81 19.17 53.00
CA GLY A 1036 14.43 19.11 52.51
C GLY A 1036 14.30 18.76 51.01
N MET A 1037 15.36 18.22 50.41
CA MET A 1037 15.39 17.74 49.04
C MET A 1037 15.32 16.21 49.00
N PRO A 1038 14.71 15.60 47.97
CA PRO A 1038 14.75 14.16 47.76
C PRO A 1038 16.14 13.71 47.25
N THR A 1039 17.20 14.13 47.93
CA THR A 1039 18.59 13.69 47.77
C THR A 1039 18.92 12.79 48.94
N CYS A 1040 19.37 11.56 48.70
CA CYS A 1040 19.69 10.64 49.77
C CYS A 1040 20.79 11.21 50.66
N ARG A 1041 20.50 11.37 51.96
CA ARG A 1041 21.44 11.88 52.95
C ARG A 1041 22.70 11.01 53.10
N PHE A 1042 22.61 9.74 52.73
CA PHE A 1042 23.67 8.76 52.95
C PHE A 1042 24.61 8.60 51.75
N CYS A 1043 24.07 8.54 50.53
CA CYS A 1043 24.87 8.36 49.30
C CYS A 1043 24.85 9.59 48.38
N LEU A 1044 24.20 10.69 48.80
CA LEU A 1044 24.05 11.94 48.06
C LEU A 1044 23.39 11.81 46.68
N LYS A 1045 22.79 10.65 46.37
CA LYS A 1045 22.08 10.40 45.12
C LYS A 1045 20.80 11.23 45.05
N LYS A 1046 20.63 12.01 43.99
CA LYS A 1046 19.44 12.84 43.75
C LYS A 1046 18.29 12.00 43.20
N PHE A 1047 17.08 12.17 43.74
CA PHE A 1047 15.85 11.54 43.25
C PHE A 1047 14.85 12.60 42.77
N HIS A 1048 14.01 12.23 41.80
CA HIS A 1048 12.98 13.12 41.23
C HIS A 1048 11.79 13.37 42.18
N GLY A 1049 11.68 12.64 43.29
CA GLY A 1049 10.60 12.80 44.27
C GLY A 1049 10.82 11.97 45.52
N TRP A 1050 10.17 12.38 46.61
CA TRP A 1050 10.31 11.77 47.94
C TRP A 1050 9.96 10.28 47.97
N GLN A 1051 9.00 9.83 47.15
CA GLN A 1051 8.65 8.40 47.07
C GLN A 1051 9.79 7.55 46.53
N ASN A 1052 10.57 8.05 45.57
CA ASN A 1052 11.71 7.33 45.00
C ASN A 1052 12.88 7.30 45.98
N LEU A 1053 13.11 8.40 46.70
CA LEU A 1053 14.07 8.42 47.81
C LEU A 1053 13.65 7.46 48.92
N LYS A 1054 12.38 7.50 49.37
CA LYS A 1054 11.84 6.55 50.35
C LYS A 1054 12.02 5.11 49.89
N ARG A 1055 11.72 4.80 48.63
CA ARG A 1055 11.92 3.47 48.07
C ARG A 1055 13.40 3.07 48.04
N HIS A 1056 14.30 4.00 47.75
CA HIS A 1056 15.73 3.75 47.77
C HIS A 1056 16.24 3.45 49.19
N VAL A 1057 15.81 4.22 50.19
CA VAL A 1057 16.22 4.06 51.59
C VAL A 1057 15.49 2.91 52.27
N LYS A 1058 14.14 2.93 52.34
CA LYS A 1058 13.33 1.93 53.06
C LYS A 1058 13.43 0.51 52.50
N LEU A 1059 13.77 0.34 51.22
CA LEU A 1059 14.03 -0.99 50.66
C LEU A 1059 15.49 -1.43 50.81
N GLY A 1060 16.31 -0.69 51.58
CA GLY A 1060 17.72 -0.99 51.80
C GLY A 1060 18.53 -0.94 50.49
N ARG A 1061 18.20 -0.09 49.52
CA ARG A 1061 18.91 -0.04 48.23
C ARG A 1061 20.06 0.97 48.23
N CYS A 1062 20.39 1.54 49.40
CA CYS A 1062 21.45 2.52 49.54
C CYS A 1062 22.80 1.84 49.80
N PRO A 1063 23.78 1.92 48.88
CA PRO A 1063 25.07 1.26 49.07
C PRO A 1063 25.86 1.84 50.24
N ALA A 1064 25.71 3.13 50.53
CA ALA A 1064 26.37 3.78 51.68
C ALA A 1064 25.91 3.23 53.04
N MET A 1065 24.65 2.79 53.17
CA MET A 1065 24.14 2.17 54.40
C MET A 1065 24.71 0.76 54.60
N HIS A 1066 24.76 -0.02 53.52
CA HIS A 1066 25.38 -1.35 53.55
C HIS A 1066 26.88 -1.26 53.85
N GLY A 1067 27.57 -0.24 53.30
CA GLY A 1067 28.96 0.10 53.65
C GLY A 1067 29.18 0.31 55.15
N ARG A 1068 28.29 1.06 55.81
CA ARG A 1068 28.38 1.34 57.25
C ARG A 1068 28.11 0.11 58.11
N THR A 1069 27.07 -0.64 57.75
CA THR A 1069 26.69 -1.88 58.44
C THR A 1069 27.80 -2.92 58.33
N ALA A 1070 28.47 -3.01 57.17
CA ALA A 1070 29.63 -3.86 57.00
C ALA A 1070 30.84 -3.44 57.85
N ALA A 1071 31.01 -2.13 58.10
CA ALA A 1071 32.06 -1.58 58.95
C ALA A 1071 31.73 -1.67 60.46
N GLY A 1072 30.67 -2.37 60.85
CA GLY A 1072 30.26 -2.55 62.25
C GLY A 1072 29.53 -1.34 62.86
N ALA A 1073 29.18 -0.32 62.07
CA ALA A 1073 28.42 0.85 62.51
C ALA A 1073 26.93 0.69 62.15
N SER A 1074 26.03 1.30 62.94
CA SER A 1074 24.60 1.34 62.58
C SER A 1074 24.40 2.01 61.21
N ALA A 1075 23.49 1.45 60.41
CA ALA A 1075 23.16 1.94 59.07
C ALA A 1075 22.61 3.38 59.09
N VAL A 1076 22.06 3.81 60.24
CA VAL A 1076 21.32 5.06 60.43
C VAL A 1076 22.07 6.07 61.29
N ALA A 1077 23.25 5.71 61.85
CA ALA A 1077 24.05 6.61 62.67
C ALA A 1077 24.29 7.96 61.96
N VAL A 1078 23.82 9.04 62.58
CA VAL A 1078 23.85 10.41 62.05
C VAL A 1078 25.30 10.87 61.93
N VAL A 1079 25.67 11.42 60.77
CA VAL A 1079 26.95 12.13 60.62
C VAL A 1079 26.73 13.55 61.13
N ASP A 1080 27.03 13.80 62.40
CA ASP A 1080 27.21 15.16 62.91
C ASP A 1080 28.63 15.63 62.56
N THR A 1081 28.92 15.81 61.27
CA THR A 1081 30.11 16.55 60.77
C THR A 1081 29.97 16.81 59.27
N VAL A 1082 29.26 17.87 58.90
CA VAL A 1082 29.56 18.64 57.67
C VAL A 1082 29.25 20.11 57.96
N GLU A 1083 30.19 20.80 58.62
CA GLU A 1083 30.39 22.22 58.33
C GLU A 1083 31.12 22.31 56.97
N ASP A 1084 30.74 23.34 56.20
CA ASP A 1084 31.29 23.77 54.90
C ASP A 1084 30.85 23.04 53.62
N ALA A 1085 29.60 23.29 53.22
CA ALA A 1085 29.30 23.80 51.88
C ALA A 1085 27.96 24.58 51.85
N LYS A 1086 28.02 25.91 51.90
CA LYS A 1086 26.88 26.81 51.54
C LYS A 1086 26.58 26.70 50.01
N PRO A 1087 25.36 26.99 49.50
CA PRO A 1087 24.45 28.02 50.03
C PRO A 1087 22.90 27.77 50.00
N LEU A 1088 22.25 28.53 50.89
CA LEU A 1088 21.04 29.37 50.74
C LEU A 1088 19.62 28.76 50.60
N ASN A 1089 18.79 29.30 51.53
CA ASN A 1089 17.40 29.75 51.42
C ASN A 1089 16.23 28.78 51.67
N SER A 1090 15.84 28.73 52.95
CA SER A 1090 14.49 29.00 53.49
C SER A 1090 13.28 28.82 52.56
N ILE A 1091 12.49 27.78 52.88
CA ILE A 1091 11.05 27.72 52.66
C ILE A 1091 10.36 27.75 54.04
N ARG A 1092 9.27 28.52 54.14
CA ARG A 1092 8.10 28.23 55.00
C ARG A 1092 6.87 28.67 54.18
N CYS A 1093 5.70 28.03 54.17
CA CYS A 1093 5.21 26.74 54.63
C CYS A 1093 3.75 26.60 54.08
N CYS A 1094 3.09 25.49 54.42
CA CYS A 1094 1.64 25.19 54.36
C CYS A 1094 1.10 24.62 53.02
N SER A 1095 0.90 23.28 52.89
CA SER A 1095 -0.23 22.42 53.34
C SER A 1095 -1.48 22.58 52.44
N ALA A 1096 -2.23 21.58 51.96
CA ALA A 1096 -2.58 20.25 52.46
C ALA A 1096 -3.43 19.48 51.38
N LEU A 1097 -3.42 18.12 51.40
CA LEU A 1097 -4.57 17.19 51.15
C LEU A 1097 -5.17 17.11 49.69
N TRP A 1098 -5.61 16.00 49.06
CA TRP A 1098 -6.06 14.64 49.41
C TRP A 1098 -6.00 13.67 48.19
N ILE A 1099 -6.29 12.40 48.45
CA ILE A 1099 -6.14 11.18 47.61
C ILE A 1099 -7.48 10.75 46.97
N SER A 1100 -7.46 10.15 45.76
CA SER A 1100 -8.30 8.99 45.35
C SER A 1100 -7.90 8.49 43.94
N SER A 1101 -7.17 7.38 43.80
CA SER A 1101 -7.64 6.01 43.47
C SER A 1101 -8.16 5.81 42.02
N CYS A 1102 -7.47 4.98 41.23
CA CYS A 1102 -8.10 3.85 40.52
C CYS A 1102 -7.07 2.90 39.85
N ASN A 1103 -7.29 1.63 40.16
CA ASN A 1103 -6.67 0.37 39.76
C ASN A 1103 -6.02 0.20 38.37
N THR A 1104 -4.89 -0.48 38.47
CA THR A 1104 -4.34 -1.56 37.62
C THR A 1104 -5.33 -2.35 36.74
N ASN A 1105 -4.94 -2.51 35.48
CA ASN A 1105 -4.84 -3.81 34.79
C ASN A 1105 -3.85 -3.68 33.63
N TRP A 1106 -2.62 -4.17 33.85
CA TRP A 1106 -1.75 -4.97 32.97
C TRP A 1106 -0.48 -5.31 33.75
#